data_AF-A0A218VA43-F1
#
_entry.id   AF-A0A218VA43-F1
#
_cell.length_a   1.000
_cell.length_b   1.000
_cell.length_c   1.000
_cell.angle_alpha   90.00
_cell.angle_beta   90.00
_cell.angle_gamma   90.00
#
_symmetry.space_group_name_H-M   'P 1'
#
loop_
_entity.id
_entity.type
_entity.pdbx_description
1 polymer ?
#
loop_
_entity_poly.entity_id
_entity_poly.type
_entity_poly.pdbx_seq_one_letter_code
_entity_poly.pdbx_strand_id
1 'polypeptide(L)'
;MKTKILLLLELLYFICSSAFPVAPEKEKKDMQFAKKYLENFYDFKEEKHSLFKAKDLNHMADKIREMQSFFGLEVTGELNQKTLDMMKQPRCGIPDIRSYSAFPRSPTWMKEDVTYRILNYTPDMLQADVEEAIARAFQLWSSVTPLRFTRVYGGQADIMISFAARFHGDFYSFDGPGGTLAHAYPPGSGIGGDAHFDEDENWTKFTTYRYNLFLVAAHELGHSLGLSHSNVFGALMYPIYMAVDTRNYQLHQDDIDGIQALYGPPKESPALPTKAFPPQEPTEMVPAEASTPMSPREEPTEVTPSMPPQRPDDCDPHLTFDAVTTLRGETLFFKDSYVWRKSPYFSEIEHDTIFSFWPSLTAGFDAAYEVDKKDRVLFFKDGQYWAVSGYRIESGFPKPIQNLGFPSSVGKIDAAVHDQSTKRTYFFVGNKYWSFNENNQSMERGYPRKIYVDFQGIGHPIDAALQKNGKEIKMLVEMKVGNLPFLLLSCAALSCAFPANRRQTKEEGLQLIQNYLENYYGFKKDGEPFVWKSNNAMTQKLKEMQEFFGLEVTGKLDSGTLDLVQKHRCGVPDVAGFSTFAGEPKWTKHVLTYRIVNYTPDLRPADVNAAIEKALRVWSRVTPLRFIKKDRGDADIMISFAARGHNDFIPFDGPGGSLAHAYAPGKDFGGDAHFDEDETWTKSTEGTNLFYVAAHEFGHSLGLSHSKDPNALMYPVYRKFDPSVLLLNQDDITGIQYLYGSSPNTNNDQTESTGIKDPAESKDPALPNSCSSNLTFDAVTSFRGEIMFFKDKHIWRKHPAVRTADFELISSFWPRLPPGVDAAYEIAEKDEMVIFKGNEFWVVRGDTILPGYPQNLYNLGFSKDVSKIDAAFHNGIEGTTYYFIADKFWSYDERSQFMDRKSLLIRDAFPGINGKIDAVFQQES
;
A
#
# COMPACT_ATOMS: atom_id res chain seq x y z
N MET A 1 47.43 -41.89 14.02
CA MET A 1 46.98 -40.75 13.18
C MET A 1 45.46 -40.68 12.98
N LYS A 2 44.73 -41.80 12.88
CA LYS A 2 43.26 -41.76 12.65
C LYS A 2 42.41 -41.26 13.84
N THR A 3 42.88 -41.39 15.09
CA THR A 3 42.13 -40.97 16.28
C THR A 3 42.27 -39.49 16.64
N LYS A 4 43.35 -38.82 16.21
CA LYS A 4 43.54 -37.37 16.43
C LYS A 4 42.78 -36.51 15.41
N ILE A 5 42.46 -37.06 14.24
CA ILE A 5 41.68 -36.39 13.20
C ILE A 5 40.18 -36.41 13.55
N LEU A 6 39.70 -37.49 14.19
CA LEU A 6 38.31 -37.60 14.63
C LEU A 6 37.98 -36.61 15.77
N LEU A 7 38.90 -36.44 16.73
CA LEU A 7 38.76 -35.47 17.82
C LEU A 7 38.86 -34.00 17.35
N LEU A 8 39.62 -33.73 16.28
CA LEU A 8 39.66 -32.40 15.67
C LEU A 8 38.36 -32.09 14.91
N LEU A 9 37.79 -33.09 14.22
CA LEU A 9 36.52 -32.97 13.50
C LEU A 9 35.33 -32.80 14.44
N GLU A 10 35.33 -33.47 15.60
CA GLU A 10 34.30 -33.30 16.63
C GLU A 10 34.39 -31.94 17.33
N LEU A 11 35.60 -31.41 17.58
CA LEU A 11 35.76 -30.04 18.08
C LEU A 11 35.34 -28.97 17.06
N LEU A 12 35.60 -29.19 15.76
CA LEU A 12 35.13 -28.32 14.68
C LEU A 12 33.60 -28.36 14.51
N TYR A 13 32.97 -29.51 14.76
CA TYR A 13 31.50 -29.63 14.79
C TYR A 13 30.88 -28.92 15.99
N PHE A 14 31.57 -28.89 17.14
CA PHE A 14 31.11 -28.18 18.33
C PHE A 14 31.25 -26.65 18.22
N ILE A 15 32.27 -26.15 17.50
CA ILE A 15 32.48 -24.71 17.27
C ILE A 15 31.51 -24.17 16.19
N CYS A 16 31.09 -24.99 15.23
CA CYS A 16 30.07 -24.62 14.23
C CYS A 16 28.61 -24.75 14.72
N SER A 17 28.38 -25.18 15.97
CA SER A 17 27.02 -25.37 16.52
C SER A 17 26.56 -24.21 17.44
N SER A 18 27.29 -23.10 17.49
CA SER A 18 26.88 -21.88 18.17
C SER A 18 26.95 -20.66 17.25
N ALA A 19 25.77 -20.08 17.00
CA ALA A 19 25.50 -18.81 16.34
C ALA A 19 25.59 -18.75 14.81
N PHE A 20 24.56 -19.28 14.13
CA PHE A 20 23.94 -18.45 13.09
C PHE A 20 23.01 -17.47 13.81
N PRO A 21 23.24 -16.15 13.74
CA PRO A 21 22.27 -15.20 14.26
C PRO A 21 21.01 -15.35 13.40
N VAL A 22 19.97 -15.94 13.98
CA VAL A 22 18.60 -15.64 13.56
C VAL A 22 18.50 -14.12 13.66
N ALA A 23 18.27 -13.43 12.54
CA ALA A 23 17.96 -12.00 12.54
C ALA A 23 16.94 -11.77 13.67
N PRO A 24 17.26 -10.94 14.68
CA PRO A 24 16.41 -10.78 15.85
C PRO A 24 14.98 -10.50 15.40
N GLU A 25 13.99 -11.05 16.10
CA GLU A 25 12.55 -10.92 15.75
C GLU A 25 12.14 -9.47 15.42
N LYS A 26 12.83 -8.52 16.04
CA LYS A 26 12.75 -7.08 15.78
C LYS A 26 13.07 -6.69 14.31
N GLU A 27 14.14 -7.20 13.71
CA GLU A 27 14.55 -6.87 12.33
C GLU A 27 13.50 -7.34 11.30
N LYS A 28 12.87 -8.50 11.52
CA LYS A 28 11.78 -8.98 10.64
C LYS A 28 10.53 -8.11 10.73
N LYS A 29 10.17 -7.65 11.94
CA LYS A 29 9.05 -6.74 12.17
C LYS A 29 9.31 -5.37 11.55
N ASP A 30 10.53 -4.84 11.73
CA ASP A 30 10.95 -3.56 11.16
C ASP A 30 10.93 -3.61 9.62
N MET A 31 11.37 -4.71 9.01
CA MET A 31 11.30 -4.90 7.56
C MET A 31 9.86 -4.96 7.02
N GLN A 32 8.96 -5.69 7.70
CA GLN A 32 7.54 -5.73 7.32
C GLN A 32 6.85 -4.38 7.47
N PHE A 33 7.16 -3.66 8.54
CA PHE A 33 6.65 -2.31 8.76
C PHE A 33 7.10 -1.36 7.64
N ALA A 34 8.40 -1.37 7.32
CA ALA A 34 8.95 -0.54 6.26
C ALA A 34 8.35 -0.87 4.88
N LYS A 35 8.13 -2.16 4.60
CA LYS A 35 7.44 -2.58 3.38
C LYS A 35 6.04 -1.96 3.28
N LYS A 36 5.21 -2.10 4.32
CA LYS A 36 3.87 -1.50 4.36
C LYS A 36 3.91 0.02 4.24
N TYR A 37 4.87 0.67 4.89
CA TYR A 37 5.07 2.11 4.77
C TYR A 37 5.34 2.52 3.32
N LEU A 38 6.23 1.82 2.63
CA LEU A 38 6.55 2.12 1.24
C LEU A 38 5.40 1.76 0.29
N GLU A 39 4.60 0.75 0.59
CA GLU A 39 3.37 0.42 -0.16
C GLU A 39 2.36 1.57 -0.06
N ASN A 40 2.12 2.07 1.15
CA ASN A 40 1.14 3.11 1.42
C ASN A 40 1.57 4.48 0.87
N PHE A 41 2.85 4.84 0.99
CA PHE A 41 3.29 6.23 0.76
C PHE A 41 4.23 6.42 -0.43
N TYR A 42 4.85 5.34 -0.92
CA TYR A 42 5.90 5.37 -1.96
C TYR A 42 5.61 4.44 -3.15
N ASP A 43 4.37 3.99 -3.32
CA ASP A 43 3.94 3.14 -4.44
C ASP A 43 4.83 1.89 -4.61
N PHE A 44 5.33 1.34 -3.50
CA PHE A 44 6.10 0.10 -3.54
C PHE A 44 5.17 -1.06 -3.90
N LYS A 45 5.53 -1.79 -4.96
CA LYS A 45 4.88 -3.03 -5.37
C LYS A 45 5.94 -4.14 -5.42
N GLU A 46 5.62 -5.29 -4.85
CA GLU A 46 6.51 -6.46 -4.86
C GLU A 46 6.41 -7.16 -6.23
N GLU A 47 7.54 -7.35 -6.94
CA GLU A 47 7.53 -8.00 -8.26
C GLU A 47 7.39 -9.53 -8.09
N LYS A 48 6.20 -10.06 -8.40
CA LYS A 48 5.85 -11.48 -8.25
C LYS A 48 6.65 -12.48 -9.11
N HIS A 49 7.61 -12.03 -9.95
CA HIS A 49 8.30 -12.89 -10.93
C HIS A 49 9.84 -12.76 -11.02
N SER A 50 10.52 -12.10 -10.07
CA SER A 50 11.99 -12.09 -10.11
C SER A 50 12.58 -13.42 -9.62
N LEU A 51 13.05 -14.26 -10.56
CA LEU A 51 13.90 -15.43 -10.33
C LEU A 51 15.23 -15.12 -9.60
N PHE A 52 15.47 -13.84 -9.27
CA PHE A 52 16.63 -13.35 -8.54
C PHE A 52 16.16 -12.47 -7.36
N LYS A 53 16.24 -12.99 -6.11
CA LYS A 53 16.04 -12.23 -4.85
C LYS A 53 16.81 -10.90 -4.78
N ALA A 54 17.85 -10.72 -5.58
CA ALA A 54 18.63 -9.49 -5.66
C ALA A 54 17.87 -8.32 -6.32
N LYS A 55 16.88 -8.58 -7.19
CA LYS A 55 16.10 -7.52 -7.86
C LYS A 55 15.04 -6.88 -6.94
N ASP A 56 14.34 -7.65 -6.13
CA ASP A 56 13.37 -7.11 -5.14
C ASP A 56 14.06 -6.31 -4.03
N LEU A 57 15.25 -6.75 -3.58
CA LEU A 57 16.08 -5.99 -2.65
C LEU A 57 16.53 -4.66 -3.24
N ASN A 58 16.81 -4.61 -4.54
CA ASN A 58 17.14 -3.37 -5.23
C ASN A 58 15.92 -2.44 -5.35
N HIS A 59 14.74 -2.97 -5.68
CA HIS A 59 13.52 -2.15 -5.79
C HIS A 59 13.08 -1.56 -4.45
N MET A 60 13.14 -2.34 -3.36
CA MET A 60 12.87 -1.82 -2.02
C MET A 60 13.91 -0.78 -1.60
N ALA A 61 15.19 -1.03 -1.88
CA ALA A 61 16.24 -0.06 -1.63
C ALA A 61 16.03 1.24 -2.43
N ASP A 62 15.54 1.16 -3.67
CA ASP A 62 15.22 2.35 -4.48
C ASP A 62 14.07 3.15 -3.87
N LYS A 63 13.00 2.50 -3.39
CA LYS A 63 11.92 3.18 -2.67
C LYS A 63 12.35 3.73 -1.31
N ILE A 64 13.26 3.06 -0.62
CA ILE A 64 13.90 3.60 0.57
C ILE A 64 14.74 4.84 0.22
N ARG A 65 15.48 4.85 -0.90
CA ARG A 65 16.23 6.04 -1.35
C ARG A 65 15.29 7.21 -1.68
N GLU A 66 14.17 6.94 -2.33
CA GLU A 66 13.15 7.95 -2.66
C GLU A 66 12.56 8.56 -1.38
N MET A 67 12.21 7.72 -0.40
CA MET A 67 11.76 8.17 0.93
C MET A 67 12.83 8.94 1.70
N GLN A 68 14.06 8.42 1.72
CA GLN A 68 15.18 9.11 2.36
C GLN A 68 15.44 10.47 1.73
N SER A 69 15.38 10.57 0.40
CA SER A 69 15.53 11.82 -0.33
C SER A 69 14.39 12.79 -0.04
N PHE A 70 13.15 12.31 0.05
CA PHE A 70 11.99 13.15 0.36
C PHE A 70 12.11 13.77 1.76
N PHE A 71 12.55 12.98 2.74
CA PHE A 71 12.68 13.44 4.12
C PHE A 71 14.05 14.04 4.47
N GLY A 72 14.97 14.24 3.53
CA GLY A 72 16.33 14.78 3.83
C GLY A 72 17.19 13.84 4.70
N LEU A 73 16.92 12.54 4.69
CA LEU A 73 17.72 11.49 5.34
C LEU A 73 18.95 11.14 4.49
N GLU A 74 19.90 10.39 5.08
CA GLU A 74 21.04 9.88 4.33
C GLU A 74 20.52 8.90 3.27
N VAL A 75 20.74 9.20 2.00
CA VAL A 75 20.26 8.38 0.88
C VAL A 75 21.16 7.15 0.73
N THR A 76 20.94 6.16 1.59
CA THR A 76 21.69 4.90 1.61
C THR A 76 20.94 3.79 0.87
N GLY A 77 19.61 3.86 0.80
CA GLY A 77 18.73 2.76 0.41
C GLY A 77 18.65 1.64 1.44
N GLU A 78 19.20 1.86 2.63
CA GLU A 78 19.21 0.89 3.72
C GLU A 78 18.19 1.25 4.78
N LEU A 79 17.51 0.24 5.31
CA LEU A 79 16.57 0.38 6.42
C LEU A 79 17.31 0.54 7.77
N ASN A 80 18.04 1.63 7.91
CA ASN A 80 18.75 1.97 9.14
C ASN A 80 17.79 2.50 10.22
N GLN A 81 18.26 2.55 11.48
CA GLN A 81 17.43 2.96 12.61
C GLN A 81 16.80 4.36 12.41
N LYS A 82 17.52 5.28 11.77
CA LYS A 82 17.02 6.64 11.49
C LYS A 82 15.85 6.64 10.52
N THR A 83 15.95 5.83 9.46
CA THR A 83 14.91 5.62 8.46
C THR A 83 13.66 5.02 9.11
N LEU A 84 13.85 4.00 9.95
CA LEU A 84 12.75 3.39 10.71
C LEU A 84 12.09 4.35 11.70
N ASP A 85 12.88 5.15 12.41
CA ASP A 85 12.37 6.12 13.37
C ASP A 85 11.58 7.24 12.68
N MET A 86 11.95 7.60 11.45
CA MET A 86 11.18 8.51 10.60
C MET A 86 9.86 7.87 10.13
N MET A 87 9.92 6.65 9.60
CA MET A 87 8.73 5.92 9.13
C MET A 87 7.69 5.71 10.25
N LYS A 88 8.14 5.61 11.50
CA LYS A 88 7.27 5.39 12.69
C LYS A 88 6.66 6.68 13.25
N GLN A 89 7.00 7.85 12.72
CA GLN A 89 6.39 9.09 13.18
C GLN A 89 4.92 9.16 12.72
N PRO A 90 4.03 9.74 13.54
CA PRO A 90 2.65 9.99 13.15
C PRO A 90 2.60 10.98 11.97
N ARG A 91 1.73 10.74 11.01
CA ARG A 91 1.72 11.43 9.71
C ARG A 91 0.33 11.51 9.07
N CYS A 92 0.23 12.28 7.99
CA CYS A 92 -0.91 12.27 7.07
C CYS A 92 -0.98 10.96 6.28
N GLY A 93 -2.20 10.50 5.95
CA GLY A 93 -2.49 9.26 5.24
C GLY A 93 -2.30 9.31 3.72
N ILE A 94 -2.02 10.48 3.14
CA ILE A 94 -1.81 10.66 1.70
C ILE A 94 -0.38 10.27 1.29
N PRO A 95 -0.14 9.68 0.09
CA PRO A 95 1.20 9.34 -0.40
C PRO A 95 2.11 10.55 -0.67
N ASP A 96 3.43 10.39 -0.53
CA ASP A 96 4.42 11.47 -0.63
C ASP A 96 4.86 11.76 -2.07
N ILE A 97 4.97 10.71 -2.90
CA ILE A 97 5.56 10.79 -4.25
C ILE A 97 4.52 10.91 -5.36
N ARG A 98 3.24 10.70 -5.04
CA ARG A 98 2.13 10.97 -5.96
C ARG A 98 1.73 12.43 -5.80
N SER A 99 2.65 13.33 -6.19
CA SER A 99 2.30 14.71 -6.47
C SER A 99 1.06 14.73 -7.37
N TYR A 100 0.23 15.77 -7.23
CA TYR A 100 -0.89 16.03 -8.14
C TYR A 100 -0.46 16.30 -9.61
N SER A 101 0.73 15.85 -10.01
CA SER A 101 1.32 15.84 -11.34
C SER A 101 0.74 14.76 -12.28
N ALA A 102 -0.09 13.84 -11.78
CA ALA A 102 -0.91 12.96 -12.63
C ALA A 102 -2.19 13.65 -13.16
N PHE A 103 -2.54 14.83 -12.62
CA PHE A 103 -3.68 15.62 -13.08
C PHE A 103 -3.20 16.55 -14.20
N PRO A 104 -3.80 16.55 -15.41
CA PRO A 104 -3.42 17.45 -16.51
C PRO A 104 -3.53 18.96 -16.18
N ARG A 105 -4.01 19.32 -14.99
CA ARG A 105 -3.93 20.62 -14.31
C ARG A 105 -3.99 20.32 -12.81
N SER A 106 -3.11 20.89 -11.98
CA SER A 106 -3.21 20.78 -10.51
C SER A 106 -4.66 21.02 -10.07
N PRO A 107 -5.31 20.08 -9.35
CA PRO A 107 -6.72 20.17 -9.05
C PRO A 107 -6.95 21.39 -8.16
N THR A 108 -7.78 22.32 -8.65
CA THR A 108 -8.11 23.58 -7.97
C THR A 108 -9.61 23.80 -7.99
N TRP A 109 -10.13 24.45 -6.96
CA TRP A 109 -11.51 24.92 -6.98
C TRP A 109 -11.64 26.04 -8.02
N MET A 110 -12.57 25.87 -8.96
CA MET A 110 -12.89 26.90 -9.97
C MET A 110 -13.62 28.13 -9.39
N LYS A 111 -13.90 28.12 -8.09
CA LYS A 111 -14.64 29.15 -7.37
C LYS A 111 -13.87 29.59 -6.13
N GLU A 112 -14.06 30.85 -5.76
CA GLU A 112 -13.42 31.43 -4.57
C GLU A 112 -14.22 31.17 -3.29
N ASP A 113 -15.56 31.07 -3.40
CA ASP A 113 -16.43 30.72 -2.28
C ASP A 113 -16.56 29.19 -2.19
N VAL A 114 -15.77 28.58 -1.31
CA VAL A 114 -15.76 27.14 -1.03
C VAL A 114 -16.60 26.88 0.23
N THR A 115 -17.53 25.93 0.15
CA THR A 115 -18.42 25.58 1.26
C THR A 115 -17.89 24.35 1.99
N TYR A 116 -18.04 24.31 3.31
CA TYR A 116 -17.68 23.14 4.10
C TYR A 116 -18.76 22.74 5.09
N ARG A 117 -18.80 21.46 5.45
CA ARG A 117 -19.74 20.92 6.44
C ARG A 117 -19.07 19.91 7.34
N ILE A 118 -19.29 20.06 8.65
CA ILE A 118 -18.90 19.06 9.64
C ILE A 118 -20.06 18.06 9.78
N LEU A 119 -19.81 16.79 9.47
CA LEU A 119 -20.81 15.73 9.47
C LEU A 119 -21.06 15.16 10.86
N ASN A 120 -19.99 14.95 11.62
CA ASN A 120 -19.98 14.44 12.99
C ASN A 120 -18.80 15.04 13.76
N TYR A 121 -18.72 14.72 15.06
CA TYR A 121 -17.76 15.30 15.99
C TYR A 121 -17.12 14.23 16.84
N THR A 122 -15.83 14.39 17.13
CA THR A 122 -15.12 13.59 18.12
C THR A 122 -15.66 13.80 19.54
N PRO A 123 -15.80 12.74 20.36
CA PRO A 123 -16.18 12.85 21.77
C PRO A 123 -15.04 13.40 22.65
N ASP A 124 -13.80 13.51 22.14
CA ASP A 124 -12.64 13.96 22.93
C ASP A 124 -12.64 15.46 23.21
N MET A 125 -13.33 16.23 22.37
CA MET A 125 -13.36 17.69 22.42
C MET A 125 -14.80 18.20 22.47
N LEU A 126 -14.99 19.38 23.08
CA LEU A 126 -16.26 20.07 22.98
C LEU A 126 -16.52 20.42 21.51
N GLN A 127 -17.77 20.30 21.05
CA GLN A 127 -18.12 20.66 19.67
C GLN A 127 -17.69 22.09 19.31
N ALA A 128 -17.80 23.03 20.24
CA ALA A 128 -17.33 24.41 20.05
C ALA A 128 -15.82 24.49 19.80
N ASP A 129 -15.00 23.64 20.45
CA ASP A 129 -13.55 23.60 20.24
C ASP A 129 -13.19 22.96 18.90
N VAL A 130 -13.95 21.94 18.46
CA VAL A 130 -13.82 21.35 17.11
C VAL A 130 -14.15 22.39 16.05
N GLU A 131 -15.27 23.11 16.20
CA GLU A 131 -15.67 24.16 15.27
C GLU A 131 -14.67 25.31 15.22
N GLU A 132 -14.12 25.72 16.36
CA GLU A 132 -13.05 26.72 16.44
C GLU A 132 -11.81 26.23 15.70
N ALA A 133 -11.38 24.98 15.93
CA ALA A 133 -10.19 24.41 15.29
C ALA A 133 -10.34 24.37 13.76
N ILE A 134 -11.45 23.86 13.24
CA ILE A 134 -11.72 23.79 11.80
C ILE A 134 -11.83 25.20 11.18
N ALA A 135 -12.55 26.12 11.84
CA ALA A 135 -12.68 27.49 11.34
C ALA A 135 -11.32 28.22 11.29
N ARG A 136 -10.49 28.04 12.33
CA ARG A 136 -9.13 28.59 12.35
C ARG A 136 -8.24 27.98 11.27
N ALA A 137 -8.39 26.69 10.97
CA ALA A 137 -7.64 26.03 9.91
C ALA A 137 -7.96 26.63 8.53
N PHE A 138 -9.24 26.84 8.21
CA PHE A 138 -9.65 27.58 7.01
C PHE A 138 -9.20 29.04 7.00
N GLN A 139 -9.11 29.68 8.18
CA GLN A 139 -8.62 31.05 8.30
C GLN A 139 -7.16 31.19 7.86
N LEU A 140 -6.30 30.19 8.12
CA LEU A 140 -4.90 30.23 7.66
C LEU A 140 -4.84 30.36 6.14
N TRP A 141 -5.54 29.48 5.43
CA TRP A 141 -5.54 29.46 3.96
C TRP A 141 -6.21 30.70 3.35
N SER A 142 -7.35 31.12 3.89
CA SER A 142 -8.03 32.33 3.40
C SER A 142 -7.26 33.63 3.69
N SER A 143 -6.36 33.66 4.68
CA SER A 143 -5.55 34.85 4.98
C SER A 143 -4.48 35.14 3.92
N VAL A 144 -4.11 34.13 3.13
CA VAL A 144 -3.04 34.21 2.11
C VAL A 144 -3.53 33.90 0.69
N THR A 145 -4.84 33.76 0.48
CA THR A 145 -5.48 33.50 -0.82
C THR A 145 -6.72 34.36 -1.02
N PRO A 146 -7.31 34.43 -2.23
CA PRO A 146 -8.64 35.01 -2.42
C PRO A 146 -9.80 34.11 -1.95
N LEU A 147 -9.53 32.89 -1.48
CA LEU A 147 -10.55 31.91 -1.11
C LEU A 147 -11.33 32.34 0.14
N ARG A 148 -12.62 32.00 0.15
CA ARG A 148 -13.55 32.27 1.24
C ARG A 148 -14.26 30.99 1.60
N PHE A 149 -14.25 30.67 2.89
CA PHE A 149 -14.83 29.43 3.40
C PHE A 149 -16.15 29.69 4.12
N THR A 150 -17.22 29.06 3.65
CA THR A 150 -18.56 29.22 4.23
C THR A 150 -19.06 27.90 4.79
N ARG A 151 -19.33 27.86 6.09
CA ARG A 151 -19.93 26.68 6.72
C ARG A 151 -21.40 26.55 6.33
N VAL A 152 -21.80 25.35 5.92
CA VAL A 152 -23.20 24.99 5.72
C VAL A 152 -23.62 23.91 6.73
N TYR A 153 -24.89 23.94 7.14
CA TYR A 153 -25.42 23.06 8.19
C TYR A 153 -26.29 21.92 7.66
N GLY A 154 -26.60 21.92 6.37
CA GLY A 154 -27.41 20.90 5.72
C GLY A 154 -27.11 20.83 4.22
N GLY A 155 -27.38 19.68 3.62
CA GLY A 155 -27.05 19.41 2.22
C GLY A 155 -25.59 19.02 2.00
N GLN A 156 -25.19 18.97 0.73
CA GLN A 156 -23.82 18.70 0.31
C GLN A 156 -23.01 20.02 0.30
N ALA A 157 -21.77 19.95 0.77
CA ALA A 157 -20.79 21.03 0.70
C ALA A 157 -19.66 20.64 -0.26
N ASP A 158 -18.72 21.55 -0.52
CA ASP A 158 -17.53 21.23 -1.32
C ASP A 158 -16.50 20.43 -0.53
N ILE A 159 -16.47 20.62 0.79
CA ILE A 159 -15.58 19.91 1.71
C ILE A 159 -16.43 19.33 2.84
N MET A 160 -16.61 18.01 2.85
CA MET A 160 -17.25 17.29 3.95
C MET A 160 -16.18 16.83 4.94
N ILE A 161 -16.37 17.20 6.20
CA ILE A 161 -15.45 16.90 7.29
C ILE A 161 -16.09 15.85 8.18
N SER A 162 -15.41 14.71 8.37
CA SER A 162 -15.89 13.66 9.26
C SER A 162 -14.78 13.08 10.12
N PHE A 163 -15.18 12.58 11.29
CA PHE A 163 -14.33 11.79 12.16
C PHE A 163 -14.77 10.34 12.05
N ALA A 164 -13.85 9.43 11.78
CA ALA A 164 -14.20 8.05 11.63
C ALA A 164 -13.04 7.15 12.03
N ALA A 165 -13.35 5.99 12.57
CA ALA A 165 -12.33 5.03 12.94
C ALA A 165 -12.14 4.03 11.81
N ARG A 166 -10.89 3.62 11.59
CA ARG A 166 -10.58 2.41 10.81
C ARG A 166 -11.13 2.49 9.38
N PHE A 167 -11.90 1.50 8.95
CA PHE A 167 -12.52 1.52 7.61
C PHE A 167 -13.80 2.36 7.70
N HIS A 168 -13.88 3.43 6.92
CA HIS A 168 -14.91 4.45 7.09
C HIS A 168 -15.57 4.90 5.77
N GLY A 169 -15.64 3.99 4.80
CA GLY A 169 -16.42 4.20 3.57
C GLY A 169 -15.62 4.77 2.41
N ASP A 170 -14.31 4.90 2.56
CA ASP A 170 -13.36 5.21 1.50
C ASP A 170 -12.16 4.23 1.50
N PHE A 171 -11.16 4.52 0.68
CA PHE A 171 -10.06 3.60 0.37
C PHE A 171 -8.81 3.84 1.22
N TYR A 172 -8.79 4.90 2.02
CA TYR A 172 -7.73 5.19 2.96
C TYR A 172 -8.18 4.78 4.37
N SER A 173 -8.10 3.49 4.66
CA SER A 173 -8.41 3.00 6.00
C SER A 173 -7.42 3.51 7.04
N PHE A 174 -7.92 4.00 8.16
CA PHE A 174 -7.09 4.30 9.32
C PHE A 174 -6.57 3.03 10.03
N ASP A 175 -5.42 3.16 10.66
CA ASP A 175 -4.64 2.11 11.33
C ASP A 175 -4.85 2.04 12.85
N GLY A 176 -5.67 2.92 13.42
CA GLY A 176 -5.95 3.01 14.85
C GLY A 176 -5.04 4.03 15.53
N PRO A 177 -4.82 3.97 16.85
CA PRO A 177 -4.08 5.02 17.56
C PRO A 177 -2.61 5.13 17.13
N GLY A 178 -2.19 6.32 16.72
CA GLY A 178 -0.90 6.64 16.12
C GLY A 178 -0.79 6.19 14.66
N GLY A 179 0.29 6.57 13.99
CA GLY A 179 0.47 6.24 12.57
C GLY A 179 -0.23 7.26 11.69
N THR A 180 -1.40 6.91 11.13
CA THR A 180 -2.14 7.79 10.21
C THR A 180 -3.18 8.61 10.95
N LEU A 181 -2.97 9.93 11.03
CA LEU A 181 -3.83 10.80 11.83
C LEU A 181 -5.13 11.20 11.11
N ALA A 182 -5.01 11.44 9.81
CA ALA A 182 -6.06 11.97 8.96
C ALA A 182 -5.65 11.84 7.49
N HIS A 183 -6.60 12.04 6.58
CA HIS A 183 -6.32 12.25 5.16
C HIS A 183 -7.40 13.14 4.54
N ALA A 184 -7.06 13.76 3.41
CA ALA A 184 -8.01 14.55 2.63
C ALA A 184 -7.80 14.38 1.13
N TYR A 185 -8.91 14.54 0.40
CA TYR A 185 -8.95 14.42 -1.03
C TYR A 185 -8.72 15.76 -1.72
N PRO A 186 -8.03 15.79 -2.88
CA PRO A 186 -7.88 17.01 -3.67
C PRO A 186 -9.22 17.58 -4.15
N PRO A 187 -9.27 18.86 -4.58
CA PRO A 187 -10.46 19.48 -5.16
C PRO A 187 -11.08 18.63 -6.26
N GLY A 188 -12.39 18.38 -6.16
CA GLY A 188 -13.11 17.56 -7.11
C GLY A 188 -14.61 17.49 -6.82
N SER A 189 -15.34 16.72 -7.61
CA SER A 189 -16.76 16.41 -7.34
C SER A 189 -16.89 15.20 -6.42
N GLY A 190 -18.04 15.02 -5.78
CA GLY A 190 -18.28 13.89 -4.87
C GLY A 190 -17.46 14.03 -3.59
N ILE A 191 -16.56 13.09 -3.31
CA ILE A 191 -15.68 13.15 -2.14
C ILE A 191 -14.43 14.02 -2.36
N GLY A 192 -14.27 14.60 -3.56
CA GLY A 192 -13.18 15.53 -3.84
C GLY A 192 -13.27 16.76 -2.92
N GLY A 193 -12.23 17.00 -2.12
CA GLY A 193 -12.23 18.01 -1.07
C GLY A 193 -12.47 17.47 0.34
N ASP A 194 -13.07 16.28 0.48
CA ASP A 194 -13.44 15.75 1.80
C ASP A 194 -12.20 15.45 2.66
N ALA A 195 -12.35 15.69 3.96
CA ALA A 195 -11.29 15.50 4.96
C ALA A 195 -11.78 14.60 6.09
N HIS A 196 -11.04 13.51 6.31
CA HIS A 196 -11.35 12.50 7.31
C HIS A 196 -10.28 12.48 8.40
N PHE A 197 -10.74 12.42 9.65
CA PHE A 197 -9.89 12.43 10.83
C PHE A 197 -10.06 11.11 11.56
N ASP A 198 -8.96 10.44 11.94
CA ASP A 198 -9.05 9.16 12.64
C ASP A 198 -9.63 9.34 14.05
N GLU A 199 -10.81 8.76 14.28
CA GLU A 199 -11.47 8.81 15.58
C GLU A 199 -10.84 7.86 16.61
N ASP A 200 -9.98 6.92 16.19
CA ASP A 200 -9.18 6.14 17.15
C ASP A 200 -8.06 7.00 17.79
N GLU A 201 -7.82 8.22 17.27
CA GLU A 201 -6.88 9.19 17.83
C GLU A 201 -7.46 10.05 18.94
N ASN A 202 -6.59 10.49 19.85
CA ASN A 202 -7.00 11.36 20.94
C ASN A 202 -6.84 12.83 20.55
N TRP A 203 -7.95 13.45 20.14
CA TRP A 203 -7.97 14.82 19.62
C TRP A 203 -7.94 15.86 20.73
N THR A 204 -7.10 16.89 20.57
CA THR A 204 -6.94 17.92 21.60
C THR A 204 -6.79 19.34 21.04
N LYS A 205 -7.16 20.33 21.86
CA LYS A 205 -6.89 21.76 21.60
C LYS A 205 -5.44 22.17 21.89
N PHE A 206 -4.71 21.35 22.64
CA PHE A 206 -3.36 21.66 23.14
C PHE A 206 -2.32 20.76 22.50
N THR A 207 -1.13 21.27 22.23
CA THR A 207 -0.05 20.48 21.62
C THR A 207 0.76 19.65 22.63
N THR A 208 0.43 19.74 23.92
CA THR A 208 1.21 19.14 25.02
C THR A 208 0.85 17.71 25.38
N TYR A 209 -0.29 17.20 24.91
CA TYR A 209 -0.82 15.91 25.36
C TYR A 209 -0.91 14.88 24.24
N ARG A 210 -1.39 15.26 23.05
CA ARG A 210 -1.66 14.37 21.91
C ARG A 210 -1.65 15.17 20.59
N TYR A 211 -2.52 14.82 19.65
CA TYR A 211 -2.62 15.47 18.34
C TYR A 211 -3.53 16.69 18.41
N ASN A 212 -3.04 17.78 17.84
CA ASN A 212 -3.76 19.03 17.81
C ASN A 212 -4.66 19.09 16.58
N LEU A 213 -5.97 19.10 16.79
CA LEU A 213 -6.94 19.07 15.70
C LEU A 213 -6.77 20.25 14.74
N PHE A 214 -6.41 21.44 15.23
CA PHE A 214 -6.19 22.60 14.37
C PHE A 214 -5.01 22.42 13.40
N LEU A 215 -3.89 21.85 13.86
CA LEU A 215 -2.73 21.61 13.00
C LEU A 215 -3.01 20.54 11.94
N VAL A 216 -3.58 19.41 12.36
CA VAL A 216 -3.92 18.32 11.43
C VAL A 216 -4.97 18.79 10.43
N ALA A 217 -6.03 19.47 10.88
CA ALA A 217 -7.04 20.01 9.98
C ALA A 217 -6.48 21.06 9.03
N ALA A 218 -5.55 21.91 9.46
CA ALA A 218 -4.92 22.87 8.57
C ALA A 218 -4.12 22.17 7.46
N HIS A 219 -3.38 21.11 7.77
CA HIS A 219 -2.68 20.26 6.80
C HIS A 219 -3.65 19.60 5.82
N GLU A 220 -4.64 18.87 6.33
CA GLU A 220 -5.60 18.15 5.48
C GLU A 220 -6.40 19.09 4.57
N LEU A 221 -6.77 20.27 5.08
CA LEU A 221 -7.45 21.26 4.25
C LEU A 221 -6.53 21.85 3.18
N GLY A 222 -5.20 21.80 3.33
CA GLY A 222 -4.27 22.09 2.24
C GLY A 222 -4.42 21.10 1.09
N HIS A 223 -4.57 19.80 1.39
CA HIS A 223 -4.92 18.79 0.38
C HIS A 223 -6.29 19.06 -0.23
N SER A 224 -7.31 19.36 0.57
CA SER A 224 -8.64 19.77 0.09
C SER A 224 -8.62 20.99 -0.85
N LEU A 225 -7.54 21.76 -0.84
CA LEU A 225 -7.31 22.91 -1.71
C LEU A 225 -6.36 22.61 -2.88
N GLY A 226 -5.74 21.43 -2.93
CA GLY A 226 -4.92 20.98 -4.03
C GLY A 226 -3.41 21.06 -3.80
N LEU A 227 -2.95 21.24 -2.56
CA LEU A 227 -1.52 21.18 -2.20
C LEU A 227 -1.06 19.75 -1.93
N SER A 228 0.02 19.32 -2.58
CA SER A 228 0.67 18.04 -2.24
C SER A 228 1.55 18.18 -1.00
N HIS A 229 2.06 17.06 -0.48
CA HIS A 229 3.05 17.12 0.59
C HIS A 229 4.29 17.91 0.17
N SER A 230 4.78 18.72 1.11
CA SER A 230 6.06 19.42 1.00
C SER A 230 7.18 18.56 1.56
N ASN A 231 8.36 18.63 0.94
CA ASN A 231 9.59 18.06 1.50
C ASN A 231 10.35 19.07 2.38
N VAL A 232 9.81 20.28 2.60
CA VAL A 232 10.41 21.31 3.45
C VAL A 232 10.05 21.06 4.90
N PHE A 233 11.05 20.71 5.71
CA PHE A 233 10.87 20.52 7.15
C PHE A 233 10.36 21.81 7.81
N GLY A 234 9.25 21.72 8.54
CA GLY A 234 8.59 22.87 9.18
C GLY A 234 7.47 23.52 8.36
N ALA A 235 7.30 23.16 7.08
CA ALA A 235 6.10 23.47 6.34
C ALA A 235 4.87 22.78 6.96
N LEU A 236 3.71 23.44 6.91
CA LEU A 236 2.46 22.83 7.34
C LEU A 236 2.16 21.59 6.52
N MET A 237 2.39 21.63 5.21
CA MET A 237 2.20 20.51 4.29
C MET A 237 3.28 19.42 4.38
N TYR A 238 4.19 19.48 5.35
CA TYR A 238 5.12 18.39 5.62
C TYR A 238 4.36 17.16 6.17
N PRO A 239 4.59 15.93 5.68
CA PRO A 239 3.73 14.78 6.00
C PRO A 239 3.71 14.39 7.48
N ILE A 240 4.81 14.63 8.20
CA ILE A 240 4.96 14.22 9.60
C ILE A 240 4.33 15.25 10.52
N TYR A 241 3.54 14.78 11.48
CA TYR A 241 2.95 15.66 12.48
C TYR A 241 4.00 16.32 13.36
N MET A 242 4.01 17.65 13.36
CA MET A 242 4.91 18.48 14.16
C MET A 242 4.15 19.29 15.19
N ALA A 243 4.35 18.96 16.47
CA ALA A 243 3.76 19.71 17.58
C ALA A 243 4.44 21.09 17.72
N VAL A 244 3.72 22.14 17.35
CA VAL A 244 4.17 23.54 17.42
C VAL A 244 3.22 24.40 18.27
N ASP A 245 3.64 25.61 18.65
CA ASP A 245 2.77 26.52 19.41
C ASP A 245 1.70 27.12 18.50
N THR A 246 0.43 26.83 18.80
CA THR A 246 -0.71 27.21 17.95
C THR A 246 -1.28 28.59 18.26
N ARG A 247 -0.76 29.31 19.27
CA ARG A 247 -1.34 30.61 19.69
C ARG A 247 -1.16 31.71 18.64
N ASN A 248 -0.02 31.73 17.95
CA ASN A 248 0.33 32.69 16.90
C ASN A 248 0.89 31.97 15.66
N TYR A 249 0.35 30.80 15.35
CA TYR A 249 0.84 29.99 14.24
C TYR A 249 0.66 30.71 12.90
N GLN A 250 1.69 30.67 12.07
CA GLN A 250 1.73 31.23 10.73
C GLN A 250 2.18 30.14 9.75
N LEU A 251 1.66 30.19 8.53
CA LEU A 251 2.07 29.28 7.47
C LEU A 251 3.54 29.49 7.12
N HIS A 252 4.24 28.41 6.78
CA HIS A 252 5.59 28.52 6.27
C HIS A 252 5.56 29.16 4.87
N GLN A 253 6.66 29.81 4.45
CA GLN A 253 6.70 30.47 3.15
C GLN A 253 6.43 29.48 2.01
N ASP A 254 6.92 28.25 2.14
CA ASP A 254 6.67 27.16 1.19
C ASP A 254 5.17 26.86 1.00
N ASP A 255 4.39 26.83 2.09
CA ASP A 255 2.94 26.63 2.02
C ASP A 255 2.24 27.81 1.33
N ILE A 256 2.70 29.04 1.61
CA ILE A 256 2.17 30.27 1.01
C ILE A 256 2.45 30.29 -0.49
N ASP A 257 3.68 29.99 -0.90
CA ASP A 257 4.07 29.96 -2.31
C ASP A 257 3.29 28.87 -3.06
N GLY A 258 3.14 27.69 -2.46
CA GLY A 258 2.35 26.60 -3.01
C GLY A 258 0.88 26.98 -3.23
N ILE A 259 0.22 27.55 -2.22
CA ILE A 259 -1.22 27.87 -2.32
C ILE A 259 -1.48 29.08 -3.22
N GLN A 260 -0.57 30.05 -3.24
CA GLN A 260 -0.68 31.21 -4.13
C GLN A 260 -0.34 30.85 -5.58
N ALA A 261 0.46 29.81 -5.83
CA ALA A 261 0.63 29.29 -7.18
C ALA A 261 -0.69 28.73 -7.75
N LEU A 262 -1.60 28.24 -6.89
CA LEU A 262 -2.90 27.70 -7.28
C LEU A 262 -3.98 28.78 -7.39
N TYR A 263 -4.05 29.70 -6.42
CA TYR A 263 -5.19 30.64 -6.29
C TYR A 263 -4.80 32.12 -6.39
N GLY A 264 -3.50 32.44 -6.39
CA GLY A 264 -2.99 33.80 -6.29
C GLY A 264 -3.03 34.39 -4.87
N PRO A 265 -2.41 35.57 -4.67
CA PRO A 265 -2.43 36.27 -3.38
C PRO A 265 -3.80 36.93 -3.10
N PRO A 266 -4.06 37.36 -1.85
CA PRO A 266 -5.31 38.05 -1.50
C PRO A 266 -5.54 39.30 -2.36
N LYS A 267 -6.79 39.50 -2.81
CA LYS A 267 -7.17 40.63 -3.68
C LYS A 267 -7.13 42.00 -2.99
N GLU A 268 -7.10 42.04 -1.66
CA GLU A 268 -6.96 43.26 -0.86
C GLU A 268 -5.71 43.17 0.03
N SER A 269 -4.80 44.14 -0.07
CA SER A 269 -3.72 44.30 0.90
C SER A 269 -4.34 44.57 2.29
N PRO A 270 -3.78 44.05 3.39
CA PRO A 270 -4.19 44.47 4.72
C PRO A 270 -3.88 45.96 4.87
N ALA A 271 -4.90 46.81 4.69
CA ALA A 271 -4.83 48.19 5.09
C ALA A 271 -4.57 48.21 6.60
N LEU A 272 -3.41 48.74 7.01
CA LEU A 272 -3.16 49.17 8.38
C LEU A 272 -4.38 49.96 8.87
N PRO A 273 -4.97 49.64 10.05
CA PRO A 273 -6.12 50.36 10.55
C PRO A 273 -5.71 51.77 10.98
N THR A 274 -5.78 52.70 10.03
CA THR A 274 -5.61 54.12 10.29
C THR A 274 -6.96 54.68 10.68
N LYS A 275 -7.29 54.68 11.98
CA LYS A 275 -8.37 55.53 12.48
C LYS A 275 -7.85 56.96 12.49
N ALA A 276 -8.42 57.77 11.61
CA ALA A 276 -8.20 59.21 11.54
C ALA A 276 -8.57 59.91 12.86
N PHE A 277 -7.68 60.78 13.34
CA PHE A 277 -8.06 61.99 14.06
C PHE A 277 -7.51 63.21 13.28
N PRO A 278 -8.32 64.27 13.08
CA PRO A 278 -7.93 65.47 12.33
C PRO A 278 -7.05 66.44 13.17
N PRO A 279 -6.43 67.44 12.51
CA PRO A 279 -5.10 67.95 12.86
C PRO A 279 -5.13 69.18 13.75
N GLN A 280 -4.11 69.35 14.60
CA GLN A 280 -3.64 70.68 14.98
C GLN A 280 -2.10 70.76 14.99
N GLU A 281 -1.67 71.86 14.40
CA GLU A 281 -0.35 72.28 13.96
C GLU A 281 0.36 73.10 15.07
N PRO A 282 1.56 73.70 14.86
CA PRO A 282 2.77 73.33 15.58
C PRO A 282 3.46 74.51 16.30
N THR A 283 4.56 74.24 17.02
CA THR A 283 5.61 75.23 17.33
C THR A 283 6.94 74.49 17.42
N GLU A 284 7.78 74.59 16.37
CA GLU A 284 9.00 75.43 16.24
C GLU A 284 10.19 74.98 17.10
N MET A 285 11.20 74.35 16.47
CA MET A 285 12.52 74.89 16.01
C MET A 285 13.51 75.07 17.18
N VAL A 286 14.79 74.67 17.12
CA VAL A 286 15.90 75.21 16.30
C VAL A 286 17.08 74.15 16.19
N PRO A 287 18.23 74.37 15.48
CA PRO A 287 18.53 73.64 14.25
C PRO A 287 20.02 73.21 14.08
N ALA A 288 20.38 72.74 12.88
CA ALA A 288 21.52 73.16 12.02
C ALA A 288 21.87 72.00 11.07
N GLU A 289 22.15 72.17 9.78
CA GLU A 289 22.12 73.31 8.87
C GLU A 289 22.09 72.74 7.45
N ALA A 290 21.46 73.48 6.54
CA ALA A 290 21.09 73.04 5.20
C ALA A 290 22.15 73.36 4.14
N SER A 291 22.08 72.65 3.01
CA SER A 291 22.26 73.28 1.69
C SER A 291 21.69 72.42 0.55
N THR A 292 21.11 73.12 -0.41
CA THR A 292 20.60 72.73 -1.75
C THR A 292 21.06 73.85 -2.72
N PRO A 293 20.90 73.81 -4.06
CA PRO A 293 20.48 72.75 -5.02
C PRO A 293 21.25 72.71 -6.39
N MET A 294 20.85 71.76 -7.27
CA MET A 294 20.75 71.77 -8.77
C MET A 294 21.98 71.65 -9.73
N SER A 295 22.11 70.44 -10.35
CA SER A 295 22.35 70.01 -11.78
C SER A 295 23.49 70.59 -12.67
N PRO A 296 24.02 69.88 -13.72
CA PRO A 296 24.36 68.44 -13.95
C PRO A 296 25.78 68.19 -14.57
N ARG A 297 26.50 67.07 -14.28
CA ARG A 297 27.54 66.48 -15.18
C ARG A 297 28.14 65.14 -14.70
N GLU A 298 28.65 64.38 -15.67
CA GLU A 298 29.27 63.03 -15.67
C GLU A 298 30.52 62.80 -14.78
N GLU A 299 30.64 61.55 -14.29
CA GLU A 299 31.75 60.64 -13.87
C GLU A 299 33.22 61.13 -13.69
N PRO A 300 34.11 60.46 -12.89
CA PRO A 300 34.26 58.98 -12.78
C PRO A 300 34.75 58.33 -11.44
N THR A 301 34.64 56.99 -11.42
CA THR A 301 35.48 55.93 -10.79
C THR A 301 35.50 55.66 -9.26
N GLU A 302 34.81 54.58 -8.90
CA GLU A 302 35.30 53.33 -8.24
C GLU A 302 36.28 53.43 -7.04
N VAL A 303 35.75 53.20 -5.83
CA VAL A 303 36.47 52.53 -4.73
C VAL A 303 35.47 51.69 -3.91
N THR A 304 35.67 50.38 -3.87
CA THR A 304 34.88 49.38 -3.14
C THR A 304 35.12 49.42 -1.62
N PRO A 305 34.07 49.31 -0.78
CA PRO A 305 34.19 48.73 0.55
C PRO A 305 33.53 47.35 0.64
N SER A 306 34.24 46.47 1.34
CA SER A 306 34.06 45.03 1.58
C SER A 306 32.64 44.52 1.92
N MET A 307 32.31 43.34 1.37
CA MET A 307 31.13 42.51 1.64
C MET A 307 30.91 42.22 3.15
N PRO A 308 29.65 41.95 3.58
CA PRO A 308 29.34 41.36 4.89
C PRO A 308 30.04 40.00 5.06
N PRO A 309 30.29 39.54 6.31
CA PRO A 309 30.95 38.26 6.55
C PRO A 309 30.17 37.14 5.86
N GLN A 310 30.84 36.43 4.95
CA GLN A 310 30.24 35.31 4.26
C GLN A 310 30.00 34.17 5.25
N ARG A 311 28.85 33.50 5.11
CA ARG A 311 28.43 32.33 5.87
C ARG A 311 29.57 31.29 5.89
N PRO A 312 29.95 30.75 7.06
CA PRO A 312 30.92 29.65 7.14
C PRO A 312 30.46 28.46 6.30
N ASP A 313 31.38 27.79 5.61
CA ASP A 313 31.10 26.57 4.85
C ASP A 313 30.91 25.39 5.82
N ASP A 314 29.80 24.66 5.67
CA ASP A 314 29.35 23.60 6.59
C ASP A 314 30.38 22.46 6.74
N CYS A 315 31.21 22.26 5.72
CA CYS A 315 32.24 21.22 5.66
C CYS A 315 33.66 21.79 5.75
N ASP A 316 33.85 23.06 6.14
CA ASP A 316 35.19 23.62 6.33
C ASP A 316 35.90 22.84 7.45
N PRO A 317 37.03 22.16 7.17
CA PRO A 317 37.79 21.43 8.18
C PRO A 317 38.36 22.32 9.30
N HIS A 318 38.31 23.64 9.13
CA HIS A 318 38.71 24.64 10.11
C HIS A 318 37.51 25.29 10.83
N LEU A 319 36.27 24.86 10.57
CA LEU A 319 35.08 25.36 11.26
C LEU A 319 35.15 25.02 12.75
N THR A 320 35.00 26.05 13.58
CA THR A 320 34.87 25.95 15.04
C THR A 320 33.48 26.39 15.46
N PHE A 321 33.03 25.92 16.62
CA PHE A 321 31.71 26.23 17.17
C PHE A 321 31.86 26.95 18.50
N ASP A 322 31.03 27.97 18.72
CA ASP A 322 31.02 28.74 19.96
C ASP A 322 30.29 27.97 21.08
N ALA A 323 29.28 27.17 20.73
CA ALA A 323 28.62 26.26 21.66
C ALA A 323 28.03 25.05 20.94
N VAL A 324 27.91 23.92 21.65
CA VAL A 324 27.21 22.72 21.15
C VAL A 324 26.32 22.17 22.26
N THR A 325 25.09 21.81 21.92
CA THR A 325 24.15 21.23 22.89
C THR A 325 23.18 20.26 22.24
N THR A 326 22.34 19.60 23.03
CA THR A 326 21.19 18.87 22.52
C THR A 326 19.90 19.63 22.72
N LEU A 327 18.89 19.33 21.90
CA LEU A 327 17.52 19.75 22.17
C LEU A 327 16.60 18.63 21.67
N ARG A 328 15.89 17.97 22.59
CA ARG A 328 14.93 16.88 22.28
C ARG A 328 15.53 15.77 21.40
N GLY A 329 16.81 15.48 21.61
CA GLY A 329 17.55 14.44 20.87
C GLY A 329 18.32 14.93 19.63
N GLU A 330 18.04 16.13 19.14
CA GLU A 330 18.85 16.82 18.12
C GLU A 330 20.17 17.32 18.70
N THR A 331 21.17 17.55 17.84
CA THR A 331 22.44 18.18 18.22
C THR A 331 22.54 19.53 17.52
N LEU A 332 22.61 20.59 18.30
CA LEU A 332 22.68 21.98 17.84
C LEU A 332 24.13 22.45 17.96
N PHE A 333 24.68 22.99 16.88
CA PHE A 333 25.97 23.65 16.84
C PHE A 333 25.77 25.13 16.58
N PHE A 334 26.42 25.99 17.35
CA PHE A 334 26.26 27.44 17.25
C PHE A 334 27.58 28.06 16.81
N LYS A 335 27.51 28.96 15.81
CA LYS A 335 28.63 29.80 15.40
C LYS A 335 28.12 31.17 14.99
N ASP A 336 28.60 32.21 15.65
CA ASP A 336 28.19 33.59 15.44
C ASP A 336 26.66 33.73 15.52
N SER A 337 26.01 34.11 14.42
CA SER A 337 24.54 34.24 14.30
C SER A 337 23.83 32.99 13.76
N TYR A 338 24.57 31.92 13.49
CA TYR A 338 24.08 30.73 12.82
C TYR A 338 23.98 29.55 13.78
N VAL A 339 22.99 28.69 13.51
CA VAL A 339 22.82 27.41 14.19
C VAL A 339 22.70 26.31 13.15
N TRP A 340 23.49 25.26 13.33
CA TRP A 340 23.40 24.01 12.58
C TRP A 340 22.68 22.99 13.44
N ARG A 341 21.63 22.39 12.90
CA ARG A 341 20.82 21.38 13.55
C ARG A 341 21.12 20.04 12.91
N LYS A 342 21.83 19.20 13.65
CA LYS A 342 21.99 17.79 13.31
C LYS A 342 20.96 16.98 14.07
N SER A 343 19.83 16.75 13.43
CA SER A 343 18.92 15.70 13.87
C SER A 343 19.63 14.35 13.82
N PRO A 344 19.42 13.47 14.82
CA PRO A 344 19.86 12.08 14.73
C PRO A 344 19.11 11.35 13.62
N TYR A 345 17.99 11.87 13.10
CA TYR A 345 17.19 11.22 12.08
C TYR A 345 17.63 11.61 10.67
N PHE A 346 17.90 12.89 10.39
CA PHE A 346 18.31 13.36 9.06
C PHE A 346 19.81 13.13 8.76
N SER A 347 20.24 13.14 7.50
CA SER A 347 21.68 13.26 7.12
C SER A 347 22.07 14.71 7.03
N GLU A 348 21.17 15.50 6.48
CA GLU A 348 21.39 16.90 6.23
C GLU A 348 21.62 17.62 7.56
N ILE A 349 22.46 18.63 7.47
CA ILE A 349 22.70 19.57 8.54
C ILE A 349 21.85 20.77 8.14
N GLU A 350 20.67 20.87 8.75
CA GLU A 350 19.85 22.06 8.60
C GLU A 350 20.61 23.23 9.22
N HIS A 351 20.61 24.37 8.56
CA HIS A 351 21.18 25.59 9.10
C HIS A 351 20.16 26.70 9.02
N ASP A 352 20.10 27.49 10.09
CA ASP A 352 19.27 28.68 10.15
C ASP A 352 20.01 29.73 10.98
N THR A 353 19.42 30.90 11.10
CA THR A 353 19.88 31.90 12.05
C THR A 353 19.34 31.60 13.45
N ILE A 354 20.12 31.92 14.47
CA ILE A 354 19.67 31.85 15.88
C ILE A 354 18.40 32.70 16.07
N PHE A 355 18.29 33.81 15.34
CA PHE A 355 17.15 34.72 15.38
C PHE A 355 15.84 34.08 14.91
N SER A 356 15.89 33.16 13.93
CA SER A 356 14.69 32.46 13.42
C SER A 356 14.00 31.65 14.51
N PHE A 357 14.77 31.07 15.44
CA PHE A 357 14.23 30.28 16.55
C PHE A 357 14.01 31.10 17.82
N TRP A 358 14.90 32.05 18.09
CA TRP A 358 14.85 32.89 19.28
C TRP A 358 15.16 34.35 18.94
N PRO A 359 14.16 35.12 18.48
CA PRO A 359 14.35 36.50 18.02
C PRO A 359 14.97 37.45 19.07
N SER A 360 14.80 37.12 20.35
CA SER A 360 15.28 37.93 21.49
C SER A 360 16.62 37.47 22.07
N LEU A 361 17.26 36.46 21.49
CA LEU A 361 18.54 35.91 21.95
C LEU A 361 19.69 36.47 21.09
N THR A 362 20.72 37.02 21.73
CA THR A 362 21.87 37.58 21.01
C THR A 362 22.83 36.49 20.57
N ALA A 363 23.18 36.46 19.29
CA ALA A 363 24.22 35.63 18.66
C ALA A 363 25.56 35.58 19.45
N GLY A 364 26.34 34.50 19.27
CA GLY A 364 27.65 34.28 19.90
C GLY A 364 27.58 33.82 21.36
N PHE A 365 27.11 32.59 21.60
CA PHE A 365 27.04 31.96 22.93
C PHE A 365 28.38 31.32 23.29
N ASP A 366 28.81 31.44 24.55
CA ASP A 366 30.04 30.78 25.02
C ASP A 366 29.81 29.31 25.42
N ALA A 367 28.60 28.95 25.85
CA ALA A 367 28.27 27.58 26.21
C ALA A 367 26.75 27.34 26.18
N ALA A 368 26.34 26.08 26.01
CA ALA A 368 24.94 25.69 26.13
C ALA A 368 24.79 24.25 26.63
N TYR A 369 23.76 23.97 27.43
CA TYR A 369 23.44 22.60 27.84
C TYR A 369 21.93 22.39 28.00
N GLU A 370 21.49 21.15 27.80
CA GLU A 370 20.09 20.73 27.96
C GLU A 370 19.88 19.94 29.25
N VAL A 371 18.81 20.25 29.96
CA VAL A 371 18.23 19.41 31.00
C VAL A 371 17.01 18.69 30.40
N ASP A 372 17.29 17.56 29.76
CA ASP A 372 16.35 16.72 29.01
C ASP A 372 14.99 16.52 29.70
N LYS A 373 15.00 16.09 30.97
CA LYS A 373 13.78 15.80 31.75
C LYS A 373 12.93 17.02 32.05
N LYS A 374 13.48 18.23 31.90
CA LYS A 374 12.78 19.50 32.10
C LYS A 374 12.45 20.20 30.78
N ASP A 375 12.81 19.59 29.63
CA ASP A 375 12.67 20.18 28.29
C ASP A 375 13.20 21.63 28.25
N ARG A 376 14.39 21.81 28.81
CA ARG A 376 14.97 23.12 29.13
C ARG A 376 16.42 23.20 28.68
N VAL A 377 16.76 24.19 27.87
CA VAL A 377 18.13 24.51 27.46
C VAL A 377 18.58 25.79 28.15
N LEU A 378 19.81 25.78 28.66
CA LEU A 378 20.45 26.97 29.22
C LEU A 378 21.55 27.43 28.26
N PHE A 379 21.47 28.69 27.84
CA PHE A 379 22.48 29.36 27.02
C PHE A 379 23.29 30.32 27.89
N PHE A 380 24.61 30.36 27.67
CA PHE A 380 25.54 31.20 28.41
C PHE A 380 26.23 32.16 27.46
N LYS A 381 26.32 33.41 27.88
CA LYS A 381 27.09 34.44 27.19
C LYS A 381 27.63 35.42 28.21
N ASP A 382 28.94 35.62 28.19
CA ASP A 382 29.67 36.38 29.18
C ASP A 382 29.27 35.96 30.61
N GLY A 383 28.96 36.92 31.48
CA GLY A 383 28.55 36.69 32.86
C GLY A 383 27.07 36.36 33.03
N GLN A 384 26.32 36.08 31.95
CA GLN A 384 24.88 35.90 31.97
C GLN A 384 24.45 34.55 31.39
N TYR A 385 23.25 34.12 31.78
CA TYR A 385 22.62 32.94 31.20
C TYR A 385 21.12 33.14 30.98
N TRP A 386 20.60 32.46 29.96
CA TRP A 386 19.19 32.40 29.58
C TRP A 386 18.71 30.98 29.75
N ALA A 387 17.46 30.81 30.20
CA ALA A 387 16.79 29.53 30.14
C ALA A 387 15.69 29.57 29.09
N VAL A 388 15.64 28.52 28.28
CA VAL A 388 14.77 28.39 27.13
C VAL A 388 14.06 27.05 27.21
N SER A 389 12.76 27.04 26.90
CA SER A 389 11.98 25.83 26.71
C SER A 389 11.27 25.91 25.36
N GLY A 390 11.66 25.02 24.43
CA GLY A 390 11.32 25.14 23.01
C GLY A 390 11.76 26.48 22.42
N TYR A 391 10.81 27.26 21.87
CA TYR A 391 11.07 28.59 21.29
C TYR A 391 10.91 29.75 22.27
N ARG A 392 10.64 29.48 23.55
CA ARG A 392 10.35 30.53 24.56
C ARG A 392 11.49 30.70 25.55
N ILE A 393 11.95 31.94 25.71
CA ILE A 393 12.80 32.35 26.82
C ILE A 393 11.92 32.43 28.08
N GLU A 394 12.34 31.78 29.17
CA GLU A 394 11.62 31.81 30.44
C GLU A 394 11.59 33.22 31.04
N SER A 395 10.52 33.53 31.78
CA SER A 395 10.37 34.83 32.43
C SER A 395 11.44 35.04 33.51
N GLY A 396 12.00 36.26 33.54
CA GLY A 396 13.03 36.65 34.49
C GLY A 396 14.47 36.29 34.08
N PHE A 397 14.69 35.92 32.82
CA PHE A 397 16.02 35.77 32.20
C PHE A 397 16.33 36.96 31.25
N PRO A 398 17.61 37.32 31.03
CA PRO A 398 18.82 36.68 31.56
C PRO A 398 19.05 36.88 33.05
N LYS A 399 19.83 35.97 33.65
CA LYS A 399 20.30 36.06 35.04
C LYS A 399 21.84 36.02 35.09
N PRO A 400 22.47 36.61 36.12
CA PRO A 400 23.91 36.50 36.31
C PRO A 400 24.32 35.07 36.68
N ILE A 401 25.44 34.57 36.14
CA ILE A 401 25.94 33.22 36.45
C ILE A 401 26.26 33.02 37.94
N GLN A 402 26.47 34.10 38.69
CA GLN A 402 26.64 34.05 40.15
C GLN A 402 25.42 33.44 40.86
N ASN A 403 24.22 33.52 40.26
CA ASN A 403 23.03 32.85 40.78
C ASN A 403 23.14 31.32 40.75
N LEU A 404 24.00 30.77 39.89
CA LEU A 404 24.33 29.34 39.86
C LEU A 404 25.41 28.96 40.89
N GLY A 405 25.96 29.92 41.63
CA GLY A 405 26.97 29.70 42.66
C GLY A 405 28.42 29.93 42.22
N PHE A 406 28.65 30.55 41.05
CA PHE A 406 29.99 30.94 40.62
C PHE A 406 30.54 32.13 41.42
N PRO A 407 31.86 32.18 41.71
CA PRO A 407 32.47 33.35 42.30
C PRO A 407 32.53 34.51 41.31
N SER A 408 32.62 35.74 41.80
CA SER A 408 32.73 36.95 40.97
C SER A 408 33.98 37.01 40.08
N SER A 409 34.98 36.15 40.33
CA SER A 409 36.16 36.00 39.48
C SER A 409 35.91 35.25 38.18
N VAL A 410 34.78 34.53 38.05
CA VAL A 410 34.39 33.85 36.82
C VAL A 410 33.49 34.79 36.03
N GLY A 411 34.02 35.31 34.91
CA GLY A 411 33.33 36.25 34.03
C GLY A 411 32.63 35.60 32.85
N LYS A 412 33.01 34.37 32.47
CA LYS A 412 32.39 33.58 31.39
C LYS A 412 32.60 32.08 31.60
N ILE A 413 31.85 31.26 30.87
CA ILE A 413 31.94 29.80 30.89
C ILE A 413 32.32 29.32 29.49
N ASP A 414 33.37 28.51 29.36
CA ASP A 414 33.89 28.09 28.05
C ASP A 414 33.13 26.88 27.48
N ALA A 415 32.61 25.99 28.33
CA ALA A 415 31.74 24.89 27.91
C ALA A 415 30.87 24.40 29.07
N ALA A 416 29.72 23.80 28.76
CA ALA A 416 28.80 23.23 29.74
C ALA A 416 28.22 21.91 29.24
N VAL A 417 28.05 20.92 30.11
CA VAL A 417 27.42 19.65 29.76
C VAL A 417 26.62 19.10 30.94
N HIS A 418 25.40 18.63 30.68
CA HIS A 418 24.59 17.91 31.66
C HIS A 418 24.82 16.41 31.54
N ASP A 419 25.26 15.79 32.63
CA ASP A 419 25.37 14.35 32.74
C ASP A 419 24.04 13.75 33.22
N GLN A 420 23.34 13.12 32.27
CA GLN A 420 22.04 12.51 32.51
C GLN A 420 22.10 11.38 33.53
N SER A 421 23.24 10.68 33.64
CA SER A 421 23.39 9.51 34.51
C SER A 421 23.54 9.92 35.98
N THR A 422 24.34 10.96 36.24
CA THR A 422 24.61 11.44 37.60
C THR A 422 23.72 12.61 38.03
N LYS A 423 22.95 13.19 37.09
CA LYS A 423 22.13 14.41 37.29
C LYS A 423 22.96 15.62 37.72
N ARG A 424 24.21 15.66 37.26
CA ARG A 424 25.16 16.74 37.50
C ARG A 424 25.41 17.49 36.20
N THR A 425 25.58 18.79 36.31
CA THR A 425 26.02 19.64 35.20
C THR A 425 27.46 20.05 35.45
N TYR A 426 28.33 19.81 34.47
CA TYR A 426 29.73 20.23 34.54
C TYR A 426 29.94 21.50 33.73
N PHE A 427 30.54 22.50 34.35
CA PHE A 427 30.89 23.77 33.71
C PHE A 427 32.41 23.90 33.64
N PHE A 428 32.94 24.19 32.46
CA PHE A 428 34.37 24.31 32.20
C PHE A 428 34.76 25.78 32.05
N VAL A 429 35.83 26.19 32.74
CA VAL A 429 36.39 27.54 32.67
C VAL A 429 37.91 27.44 32.74
N GLY A 430 38.57 27.77 31.64
CA GLY A 430 40.01 27.65 31.45
C GLY A 430 40.50 26.22 31.68
N ASN A 431 41.37 26.04 32.68
CA ASN A 431 41.91 24.73 33.06
C ASN A 431 41.17 24.07 34.24
N LYS A 432 40.00 24.61 34.62
CA LYS A 432 39.20 24.16 35.76
C LYS A 432 37.78 23.82 35.34
N TYR A 433 37.11 23.01 36.15
CA TYR A 433 35.69 22.74 36.00
C TYR A 433 34.97 22.76 37.35
N TRP A 434 33.65 22.98 37.30
CA TRP A 434 32.71 23.00 38.42
C TRP A 434 31.66 21.92 38.19
N SER A 435 31.13 21.36 39.28
CA SER A 435 30.00 20.43 39.25
C SER A 435 28.81 21.08 39.94
N PHE A 436 27.68 21.15 39.24
CA PHE A 436 26.42 21.70 39.71
C PHE A 436 25.38 20.60 39.81
N ASN A 437 24.70 20.51 40.94
CA ASN A 437 23.68 19.50 41.16
C ASN A 437 22.30 20.05 40.81
N GLU A 438 21.70 19.49 39.76
CA GLU A 438 20.42 19.97 39.21
C GLU A 438 19.22 19.68 40.13
N ASN A 439 19.33 18.75 41.07
CA ASN A 439 18.25 18.40 41.99
C ASN A 439 18.12 19.42 43.13
N ASN A 440 19.25 19.86 43.68
CA ASN A 440 19.26 20.84 44.77
C ASN A 440 19.60 22.27 44.30
N GLN A 441 19.85 22.46 43.00
CA GLN A 441 20.19 23.74 42.37
C GLN A 441 21.38 24.44 43.06
N SER A 442 22.46 23.69 43.33
CA SER A 442 23.65 24.24 43.99
C SER A 442 24.97 23.61 43.50
N MET A 443 26.06 24.38 43.61
CA MET A 443 27.43 23.90 43.32
C MET A 443 27.89 22.87 44.35
N GLU A 444 28.53 21.81 43.89
CA GLU A 444 29.07 20.76 44.74
C GLU A 444 30.31 21.22 45.52
N ARG A 445 30.47 20.70 46.74
CA ARG A 445 31.64 20.96 47.57
C ARG A 445 32.90 20.33 46.96
N GLY A 446 34.03 21.04 47.04
CA GLY A 446 35.32 20.57 46.50
C GLY A 446 35.64 21.04 45.09
N TYR A 447 34.80 21.90 44.52
CA TYR A 447 34.99 22.55 43.22
C TYR A 447 35.40 24.03 43.36
N PRO A 448 36.15 24.60 42.40
CA PRO A 448 36.60 24.00 41.14
C PRO A 448 37.71 22.96 41.28
N ARG A 449 37.72 21.98 40.38
CA ARG A 449 38.82 21.00 40.21
C ARG A 449 39.54 21.25 38.88
N LYS A 450 40.78 20.77 38.76
CA LYS A 450 41.55 20.92 37.51
C LYS A 450 41.15 19.85 36.51
N ILE A 451 40.90 20.24 35.26
CA ILE A 451 40.38 19.33 34.20
C ILE A 451 41.28 18.11 34.03
N TYR A 452 42.60 18.30 33.92
CA TYR A 452 43.54 17.19 33.67
C TYR A 452 43.57 16.09 34.73
N VAL A 453 43.06 16.38 35.95
CA VAL A 453 43.05 15.39 37.04
C VAL A 453 41.97 14.34 36.79
N ASP A 454 40.81 14.78 36.30
CA ASP A 454 39.60 13.95 36.19
C ASP A 454 39.26 13.59 34.73
N PHE A 455 39.73 14.39 33.77
CA PHE A 455 39.54 14.21 32.33
C PHE A 455 40.92 14.08 31.65
N GLN A 456 41.53 12.89 31.79
CA GLN A 456 42.87 12.63 31.25
C GLN A 456 42.86 12.62 29.72
N GLY A 457 43.87 13.25 29.12
CA GLY A 457 44.04 13.29 27.65
C GLY A 457 43.31 14.43 26.95
N ILE A 458 42.60 15.29 27.67
CA ILE A 458 41.83 16.42 27.10
C ILE A 458 42.61 17.73 27.30
N GLY A 459 42.77 18.48 26.20
CA GLY A 459 43.38 19.81 26.22
C GLY A 459 42.52 20.86 26.93
N HIS A 460 43.07 22.05 27.14
CA HIS A 460 42.33 23.18 27.70
C HIS A 460 42.76 24.49 27.00
N PRO A 461 41.86 25.44 26.74
CA PRO A 461 40.42 25.46 27.08
C PRO A 461 39.60 24.44 26.25
N ILE A 462 38.38 24.14 26.71
CA ILE A 462 37.42 23.29 26.01
C ILE A 462 36.42 24.21 25.32
N ASP A 463 36.23 24.04 24.02
CA ASP A 463 35.39 24.93 23.21
C ASP A 463 33.91 24.54 23.30
N ALA A 464 33.61 23.25 23.41
CA ALA A 464 32.26 22.76 23.67
C ALA A 464 32.27 21.36 24.29
N ALA A 465 31.22 21.02 25.04
CA ALA A 465 31.06 19.71 25.67
C ALA A 465 29.63 19.21 25.47
N LEU A 466 29.49 17.92 25.13
CA LEU A 466 28.20 17.31 24.83
C LEU A 466 28.13 15.88 25.37
N GLN A 467 27.00 15.51 25.96
CA GLN A 467 26.67 14.11 26.23
C GLN A 467 25.42 13.73 25.42
N LYS A 468 25.48 12.60 24.69
CA LYS A 468 24.36 12.11 23.86
C LYS A 468 23.96 10.71 24.29
N ASN A 469 22.65 10.47 24.47
CA ASN A 469 22.04 9.17 24.77
C ASN A 469 22.59 8.46 26.02
N GLY A 470 22.95 9.21 27.08
CA GLY A 470 23.55 8.65 28.30
C GLY A 470 24.88 7.91 28.10
N LYS A 471 25.55 8.09 26.95
CA LYS A 471 26.89 7.56 26.65
C LYS A 471 27.99 8.53 27.10
N GLU A 472 29.24 8.26 26.71
CA GLU A 472 30.43 9.07 27.01
C GLU A 472 30.24 10.57 26.71
N ILE A 473 30.81 11.42 27.58
CA ILE A 473 30.89 12.87 27.35
C ILE A 473 31.93 13.14 26.26
N LYS A 474 31.51 13.75 25.17
CA LYS A 474 32.39 14.22 24.09
C LYS A 474 32.77 15.68 24.35
N MET A 475 34.05 15.99 24.27
CA MET A 475 34.58 17.36 24.40
C MET A 475 35.27 17.73 23.09
N LEU A 476 34.93 18.91 22.57
CA LEU A 476 35.56 19.52 21.41
C LEU A 476 36.71 20.40 21.91
N VAL A 477 37.90 20.17 21.37
CA VAL A 477 39.12 20.93 21.62
C VAL A 477 39.77 21.15 20.26
N GLU A 478 40.06 22.39 19.89
CA GLU A 478 40.72 22.73 18.63
C GLU A 478 42.01 21.92 18.40
N MET A 479 42.06 21.09 17.34
CA MET A 479 43.24 20.34 16.91
C MET A 479 43.95 21.06 15.75
N LYS A 480 45.18 21.54 15.97
CA LYS A 480 46.08 21.96 14.87
C LYS A 480 46.62 20.71 14.17
N VAL A 481 46.12 20.39 12.97
CA VAL A 481 46.43 19.13 12.25
C VAL A 481 47.68 19.25 11.37
N GLY A 482 48.53 18.21 11.39
CA GLY A 482 49.53 17.88 10.36
C GLY A 482 49.23 16.51 9.72
N ASN A 483 49.40 16.42 8.40
CA ASN A 483 48.96 15.36 7.45
C ASN A 483 49.58 13.94 7.60
N LEU A 484 48.81 12.87 7.31
CA LEU A 484 49.15 11.73 6.39
C LEU A 484 48.03 10.64 6.25
N PRO A 485 47.82 9.97 5.07
CA PRO A 485 46.92 8.81 4.90
C PRO A 485 47.57 7.51 4.34
N PHE A 486 46.96 6.33 4.56
CA PHE A 486 46.95 5.04 3.79
C PHE A 486 46.32 3.94 4.72
N LEU A 487 45.52 2.91 4.37
CA LEU A 487 45.55 1.90 3.32
C LEU A 487 44.26 1.03 3.43
N LEU A 488 43.62 0.59 2.33
CA LEU A 488 42.58 -0.45 2.34
C LEU A 488 42.83 -1.47 1.21
N LEU A 489 42.72 -2.77 1.55
CA LEU A 489 42.90 -3.89 0.63
C LEU A 489 41.73 -4.88 0.77
N SER A 490 41.32 -5.37 -0.39
CA SER A 490 40.19 -6.23 -0.78
C SER A 490 40.09 -7.61 -0.13
N CYS A 491 38.88 -8.21 -0.16
CA CYS A 491 38.69 -9.65 -0.38
C CYS A 491 37.30 -9.95 -1.00
N ALA A 492 37.28 -10.72 -2.07
CA ALA A 492 36.08 -11.26 -2.72
C ALA A 492 36.23 -12.78 -2.94
N ALA A 493 35.07 -13.44 -3.06
CA ALA A 493 34.78 -14.81 -3.52
C ALA A 493 34.54 -15.88 -2.43
N LEU A 494 33.27 -16.33 -2.32
CA LEU A 494 32.76 -17.63 -2.83
C LEU A 494 31.40 -17.94 -2.18
N SER A 495 30.39 -18.32 -2.98
CA SER A 495 29.18 -18.99 -2.49
C SER A 495 28.64 -19.95 -3.53
N CYS A 496 28.50 -21.22 -3.14
CA CYS A 496 27.78 -22.28 -3.85
C CYS A 496 26.51 -22.64 -3.05
N ALA A 497 25.47 -23.02 -3.77
CA ALA A 497 24.09 -23.20 -3.33
C ALA A 497 23.79 -24.53 -2.60
N PHE A 498 22.71 -24.54 -1.81
CA PHE A 498 21.93 -25.72 -1.38
C PHE A 498 20.43 -25.34 -1.24
N PRO A 499 19.49 -26.31 -1.32
CA PRO A 499 18.09 -26.10 -1.69
C PRO A 499 17.19 -25.78 -0.49
N ALA A 500 16.20 -24.92 -0.71
CA ALA A 500 15.01 -24.77 0.10
C ALA A 500 13.86 -25.50 -0.60
N ASN A 501 12.93 -26.14 0.14
CA ASN A 501 11.50 -25.82 0.09
C ASN A 501 10.65 -26.80 0.93
N ARG A 502 9.95 -26.28 1.95
CA ARG A 502 8.71 -26.87 2.54
C ARG A 502 8.03 -25.94 3.56
N ARG A 503 8.74 -24.94 4.09
CA ARG A 503 8.18 -23.90 4.98
C ARG A 503 7.62 -22.68 4.23
N GLN A 504 8.12 -22.41 3.03
CA GLN A 504 7.82 -21.20 2.27
C GLN A 504 6.38 -21.18 1.72
N THR A 505 5.88 -22.34 1.27
CA THR A 505 4.53 -22.49 0.71
C THR A 505 3.39 -22.23 1.70
N LYS A 506 3.64 -22.37 3.01
CA LYS A 506 2.62 -22.12 4.04
C LYS A 506 2.52 -20.64 4.43
N GLU A 507 3.63 -19.90 4.37
CA GLU A 507 3.67 -18.46 4.67
C GLU A 507 3.14 -17.63 3.49
N GLU A 508 3.46 -18.01 2.25
CA GLU A 508 2.95 -17.38 1.02
C GLU A 508 1.41 -17.51 0.91
N GLY A 509 0.88 -18.70 1.18
CA GLY A 509 -0.57 -18.92 1.17
C GLY A 509 -1.31 -18.10 2.24
N LEU A 510 -0.70 -17.91 3.42
CA LEU A 510 -1.27 -17.14 4.53
C LEU A 510 -1.35 -15.64 4.22
N GLN A 511 -0.34 -15.09 3.55
CA GLN A 511 -0.35 -13.69 3.12
C GLN A 511 -1.35 -13.46 2.00
N LEU A 512 -1.45 -14.39 1.05
CA LEU A 512 -2.38 -14.32 -0.07
C LEU A 512 -3.84 -14.28 0.40
N ILE A 513 -4.23 -15.19 1.31
CA ILE A 513 -5.59 -15.19 1.87
C ILE A 513 -5.85 -13.96 2.74
N GLN A 514 -4.84 -13.44 3.43
CA GLN A 514 -4.98 -12.24 4.24
C GLN A 514 -5.34 -11.03 3.36
N ASN A 515 -4.56 -10.77 2.30
CA ASN A 515 -4.82 -9.65 1.39
C ASN A 515 -6.21 -9.79 0.73
N TYR A 516 -6.61 -11.01 0.37
CA TYR A 516 -7.93 -11.27 -0.19
C TYR A 516 -9.06 -10.94 0.80
N LEU A 517 -8.93 -11.36 2.06
CA LEU A 517 -9.93 -11.05 3.10
C LEU A 517 -9.94 -9.56 3.46
N GLU A 518 -8.81 -8.87 3.37
CA GLU A 518 -8.70 -7.41 3.57
C GLU A 518 -9.46 -6.67 2.46
N ASN A 519 -9.21 -7.01 1.19
CA ASN A 519 -9.79 -6.32 0.04
C ASN A 519 -11.30 -6.59 -0.14
N TYR A 520 -11.77 -7.81 0.14
CA TYR A 520 -13.12 -8.21 -0.26
C TYR A 520 -14.05 -8.55 0.92
N TYR A 521 -13.49 -8.75 2.12
CA TYR A 521 -14.24 -9.17 3.32
C TYR A 521 -14.06 -8.27 4.55
N GLY A 522 -13.34 -7.15 4.41
CA GLY A 522 -13.16 -6.14 5.47
C GLY A 522 -12.39 -6.67 6.68
N PHE A 523 -11.45 -7.59 6.48
CA PHE A 523 -10.61 -8.14 7.56
C PHE A 523 -9.55 -7.13 8.05
N LYS A 524 -9.21 -7.12 9.35
CA LYS A 524 -8.13 -6.31 9.95
C LYS A 524 -7.28 -7.15 10.91
N LYS A 525 -5.97 -6.86 10.98
CA LYS A 525 -4.96 -7.58 11.77
C LYS A 525 -4.90 -7.09 13.22
N ASP A 526 -5.14 -7.96 14.20
CA ASP A 526 -4.78 -7.72 15.60
C ASP A 526 -3.27 -7.99 15.78
N GLY A 527 -2.53 -7.05 16.37
CA GLY A 527 -1.07 -6.96 16.37
C GLY A 527 -0.24 -8.03 17.14
N GLU A 528 -0.68 -9.28 17.24
CA GLU A 528 0.06 -10.37 17.92
C GLU A 528 0.76 -11.35 16.93
N PRO A 529 1.92 -11.95 17.28
CA PRO A 529 2.60 -12.93 16.42
C PRO A 529 1.82 -14.24 16.29
N PHE A 530 1.66 -14.70 15.04
CA PHE A 530 0.81 -15.83 14.67
C PHE A 530 1.41 -17.19 15.09
N VAL A 531 0.89 -17.77 16.17
CA VAL A 531 0.89 -19.22 16.38
C VAL A 531 -0.46 -19.73 15.86
N TRP A 532 -0.47 -20.72 14.96
CA TRP A 532 -1.71 -21.40 14.50
C TRP A 532 -2.32 -22.20 15.65
N LYS A 533 -2.93 -21.48 16.60
CA LYS A 533 -3.90 -21.95 17.57
C LYS A 533 -4.89 -20.81 17.77
N SER A 534 -5.92 -20.81 16.92
CA SER A 534 -7.21 -20.14 17.15
C SER A 534 -7.15 -18.61 17.34
N ASN A 535 -6.91 -17.85 16.26
CA ASN A 535 -7.40 -16.48 16.18
C ASN A 535 -8.83 -16.49 15.60
N ASN A 536 -9.80 -16.05 16.41
CA ASN A 536 -11.23 -16.17 16.12
C ASN A 536 -11.66 -15.33 14.90
N ALA A 537 -11.02 -14.17 14.65
CA ALA A 537 -11.45 -13.21 13.62
C ALA A 537 -11.10 -13.61 12.17
N MET A 538 -9.85 -14.01 11.88
CA MET A 538 -9.44 -14.43 10.53
C MET A 538 -10.14 -15.72 10.12
N THR A 539 -10.24 -16.68 11.06
CA THR A 539 -10.97 -17.92 10.85
C THR A 539 -12.46 -17.64 10.58
N GLN A 540 -13.06 -16.63 11.22
CA GLN A 540 -14.45 -16.26 10.97
C GLN A 540 -14.61 -15.62 9.58
N LYS A 541 -13.74 -14.68 9.19
CA LYS A 541 -13.76 -14.09 7.83
C LYS A 541 -13.48 -15.10 6.73
N LEU A 542 -12.60 -16.06 7.00
CA LEU A 542 -12.33 -17.15 6.08
C LEU A 542 -13.55 -18.08 5.93
N LYS A 543 -14.29 -18.33 7.02
CA LYS A 543 -15.56 -19.09 6.94
C LYS A 543 -16.63 -18.32 6.16
N GLU A 544 -16.74 -17.01 6.36
CA GLU A 544 -17.66 -16.15 5.59
C GLU A 544 -17.34 -16.21 4.09
N MET A 545 -16.05 -16.17 3.73
CA MET A 545 -15.60 -16.32 2.35
C MET A 545 -15.91 -17.71 1.80
N GLN A 546 -15.55 -18.78 2.52
CA GLN A 546 -15.82 -20.15 2.11
C GLN A 546 -17.32 -20.39 1.92
N GLU A 547 -18.16 -19.88 2.82
CA GLU A 547 -19.61 -19.97 2.73
C GLU A 547 -20.16 -19.20 1.51
N PHE A 548 -19.63 -18.00 1.23
CA PHE A 548 -20.03 -17.20 0.08
C PHE A 548 -19.77 -17.94 -1.24
N PHE A 549 -18.60 -18.55 -1.37
CA PHE A 549 -18.19 -19.27 -2.58
C PHE A 549 -18.65 -20.73 -2.64
N GLY A 550 -19.40 -21.20 -1.64
CA GLY A 550 -19.90 -22.59 -1.60
C GLY A 550 -18.82 -23.64 -1.35
N LEU A 551 -17.67 -23.25 -0.78
CA LEU A 551 -16.58 -24.14 -0.38
C LEU A 551 -16.91 -24.85 0.94
N GLU A 552 -16.15 -25.91 1.27
CA GLU A 552 -16.22 -26.52 2.60
C GLU A 552 -15.83 -25.48 3.66
N VAL A 553 -16.74 -25.19 4.60
CA VAL A 553 -16.55 -24.14 5.62
C VAL A 553 -15.64 -24.67 6.74
N THR A 554 -14.36 -24.79 6.43
CA THR A 554 -13.33 -25.33 7.33
C THR A 554 -12.74 -24.25 8.25
N GLY A 555 -12.80 -22.98 7.83
CA GLY A 555 -12.08 -21.87 8.44
C GLY A 555 -10.56 -22.03 8.38
N LYS A 556 -10.08 -22.87 7.45
CA LYS A 556 -8.66 -23.16 7.22
C LYS A 556 -8.31 -22.87 5.78
N LEU A 557 -7.03 -22.56 5.57
CA LEU A 557 -6.47 -22.39 4.26
C LEU A 557 -6.18 -23.76 3.62
N ASP A 558 -7.18 -24.34 2.97
CA ASP A 558 -7.08 -25.56 2.18
C ASP A 558 -6.80 -25.25 0.69
N SER A 559 -6.52 -26.29 -0.10
CA SER A 559 -6.16 -26.14 -1.52
C SER A 559 -7.27 -25.50 -2.34
N GLY A 560 -8.54 -25.86 -2.10
CA GLY A 560 -9.68 -25.25 -2.79
C GLY A 560 -9.84 -23.76 -2.48
N THR A 561 -9.58 -23.37 -1.23
CA THR A 561 -9.54 -21.97 -0.80
C THR A 561 -8.41 -21.19 -1.48
N LEU A 562 -7.21 -21.78 -1.60
CA LEU A 562 -6.07 -21.15 -2.26
C LEU A 562 -6.25 -20.99 -3.77
N ASP A 563 -6.79 -22.01 -4.43
CA ASP A 563 -7.05 -21.99 -5.87
C ASP A 563 -8.08 -20.92 -6.25
N LEU A 564 -9.10 -20.71 -5.41
CA LEU A 564 -10.10 -19.66 -5.62
C LEU A 564 -9.48 -18.26 -5.55
N VAL A 565 -8.66 -18.01 -4.53
CA VAL A 565 -8.09 -16.68 -4.22
C VAL A 565 -7.12 -16.19 -5.30
N GLN A 566 -6.59 -17.09 -6.13
CA GLN A 566 -5.69 -16.76 -7.24
C GLN A 566 -6.43 -16.46 -8.55
N LYS A 567 -7.74 -16.70 -8.64
CA LYS A 567 -8.50 -16.47 -9.87
C LYS A 567 -8.78 -14.99 -10.08
N HIS A 568 -8.82 -14.58 -11.36
CA HIS A 568 -9.21 -13.24 -11.75
C HIS A 568 -10.68 -12.97 -11.39
N ARG A 569 -10.97 -11.79 -10.86
CA ARG A 569 -12.26 -11.45 -10.26
C ARG A 569 -12.60 -9.96 -10.42
N CYS A 570 -13.84 -9.63 -10.11
CA CYS A 570 -14.31 -8.25 -9.93
C CYS A 570 -13.66 -7.60 -8.70
N GLY A 571 -13.34 -6.30 -8.81
CA GLY A 571 -12.73 -5.49 -7.75
C GLY A 571 -13.69 -5.07 -6.64
N VAL A 572 -14.99 -5.34 -6.76
CA VAL A 572 -16.01 -4.97 -5.75
C VAL A 572 -16.01 -5.96 -4.57
N PRO A 573 -16.21 -5.53 -3.30
CA PRO A 573 -16.29 -6.43 -2.13
C PRO A 573 -17.49 -7.40 -2.14
N ASP A 574 -17.34 -8.58 -1.52
CA ASP A 574 -18.33 -9.67 -1.59
C ASP A 574 -19.38 -9.66 -0.46
N VAL A 575 -19.05 -9.09 0.71
CA VAL A 575 -19.89 -9.16 1.93
C VAL A 575 -20.36 -7.80 2.46
N ALA A 576 -19.94 -6.71 1.84
CA ALA A 576 -20.46 -5.38 2.12
C ALA A 576 -21.55 -5.08 1.09
N GLY A 577 -22.81 -5.45 1.37
CA GLY A 577 -23.92 -5.04 0.52
C GLY A 577 -23.95 -3.51 0.44
N PHE A 578 -23.48 -2.94 -0.69
CA PHE A 578 -23.39 -1.52 -1.06
C PHE A 578 -23.50 -0.51 0.09
N SER A 579 -22.76 -0.73 1.18
CA SER A 579 -22.94 0.01 2.44
C SER A 579 -22.39 1.44 2.37
N THR A 580 -21.87 1.84 1.21
CA THR A 580 -21.49 3.21 0.87
C THR A 580 -22.71 4.09 0.53
N PHE A 581 -23.90 3.50 0.27
CA PHE A 581 -25.10 4.25 -0.08
C PHE A 581 -26.30 3.83 0.80
N ALA A 582 -26.93 4.79 1.48
CA ALA A 582 -28.16 4.53 2.23
C ALA A 582 -29.35 4.33 1.26
N GLY A 583 -29.79 3.07 1.06
CA GLY A 583 -30.98 2.68 0.30
C GLY A 583 -30.74 1.51 -0.66
N GLU A 584 -31.81 0.91 -1.22
CA GLU A 584 -31.69 -0.02 -2.37
C GLU A 584 -31.18 0.79 -3.58
N PRO A 585 -29.91 0.64 -4.00
CA PRO A 585 -29.32 1.53 -4.99
C PRO A 585 -29.89 1.18 -6.36
N LYS A 586 -30.89 1.93 -6.81
CA LYS A 586 -31.51 1.77 -8.13
C LYS A 586 -31.70 3.10 -8.82
N TRP A 587 -31.58 3.11 -10.13
CA TRP A 587 -31.92 4.28 -10.91
C TRP A 587 -33.42 4.57 -10.83
N THR A 588 -33.78 5.82 -10.57
CA THR A 588 -35.19 6.27 -10.54
C THR A 588 -35.80 6.40 -11.94
N LYS A 589 -34.96 6.31 -12.97
CA LYS A 589 -35.34 6.46 -14.38
C LYS A 589 -35.00 5.20 -15.18
N HIS A 590 -35.76 4.98 -16.25
CA HIS A 590 -35.60 3.83 -17.13
C HIS A 590 -34.77 4.11 -18.38
N VAL A 591 -34.49 5.38 -18.66
CA VAL A 591 -33.62 5.79 -19.77
C VAL A 591 -32.31 6.29 -19.17
N LEU A 592 -31.27 5.47 -19.32
CA LEU A 592 -29.94 5.73 -18.83
C LEU A 592 -29.05 6.13 -19.99
N THR A 593 -28.20 7.12 -19.75
CA THR A 593 -27.20 7.58 -20.72
C THR A 593 -25.84 7.01 -20.35
N TYR A 594 -25.04 6.61 -21.33
CA TYR A 594 -23.68 6.15 -21.08
C TYR A 594 -22.69 6.86 -22.00
N ARG A 595 -21.45 7.00 -21.54
CA ARG A 595 -20.37 7.60 -22.32
C ARG A 595 -19.07 6.86 -22.09
N ILE A 596 -18.38 6.54 -23.18
CA ILE A 596 -17.02 6.02 -23.15
C ILE A 596 -16.07 7.22 -23.13
N VAL A 597 -15.30 7.34 -22.06
CA VAL A 597 -14.40 8.46 -21.79
C VAL A 597 -13.11 8.32 -22.58
N ASN A 598 -12.52 7.14 -22.54
CA ASN A 598 -11.32 6.75 -23.27
C ASN A 598 -11.42 5.27 -23.71
N TYR A 599 -10.48 4.83 -24.55
CA TYR A 599 -10.48 3.51 -25.18
C TYR A 599 -9.14 2.81 -24.94
N THR A 600 -9.17 1.50 -24.71
CA THR A 600 -7.96 0.66 -24.67
C THR A 600 -7.28 0.57 -26.05
N PRO A 601 -5.93 0.62 -26.12
CA PRO A 601 -5.17 0.39 -27.35
C PRO A 601 -5.26 -1.05 -27.87
N ASP A 602 -5.66 -2.03 -27.05
CA ASP A 602 -5.71 -3.44 -27.43
C ASP A 602 -6.83 -3.76 -28.44
N LEU A 603 -7.88 -2.96 -28.42
CA LEU A 603 -9.07 -3.14 -29.26
C LEU A 603 -9.34 -1.89 -30.09
N ARG A 604 -9.78 -2.09 -31.35
CA ARG A 604 -10.20 -0.94 -32.17
C ARG A 604 -11.41 -0.28 -31.49
N PRO A 605 -11.56 1.05 -31.53
CA PRO A 605 -12.70 1.73 -30.91
C PRO A 605 -14.06 1.17 -31.34
N ALA A 606 -14.22 0.73 -32.58
CA ALA A 606 -15.44 0.09 -33.06
C ALA A 606 -15.74 -1.24 -32.32
N ASP A 607 -14.71 -2.01 -32.00
CA ASP A 607 -14.83 -3.27 -31.27
C ASP A 607 -15.18 -3.03 -29.80
N VAL A 608 -14.58 -2.02 -29.16
CA VAL A 608 -14.95 -1.58 -27.80
C VAL A 608 -16.40 -1.10 -27.76
N ASN A 609 -16.80 -0.22 -28.69
CA ASN A 609 -18.18 0.25 -28.78
C ASN A 609 -19.18 -0.90 -28.92
N ALA A 610 -18.88 -1.88 -29.77
CA ALA A 610 -19.73 -3.06 -29.97
C ALA A 610 -19.80 -3.93 -28.70
N ALA A 611 -18.69 -4.12 -28.00
CA ALA A 611 -18.64 -4.89 -26.75
C ALA A 611 -19.48 -4.24 -25.65
N ILE A 612 -19.30 -2.93 -25.42
CA ILE A 612 -20.03 -2.15 -24.42
C ILE A 612 -21.53 -2.11 -24.73
N GLU A 613 -21.90 -1.87 -25.99
CA GLU A 613 -23.31 -1.88 -26.39
C GLU A 613 -23.93 -3.27 -26.19
N LYS A 614 -23.20 -4.33 -26.55
CA LYS A 614 -23.66 -5.70 -26.35
C LYS A 614 -23.82 -6.03 -24.87
N ALA A 615 -22.91 -5.57 -24.01
CA ALA A 615 -22.97 -5.76 -22.55
C ALA A 615 -24.21 -5.09 -21.94
N LEU A 616 -24.49 -3.82 -22.28
CA LEU A 616 -25.69 -3.12 -21.81
C LEU A 616 -26.99 -3.78 -22.33
N ARG A 617 -26.97 -4.33 -23.54
CA ARG A 617 -28.12 -5.06 -24.12
C ARG A 617 -28.48 -6.33 -23.36
N VAL A 618 -27.53 -6.96 -22.66
CA VAL A 618 -27.80 -8.14 -21.81
C VAL A 618 -28.88 -7.79 -20.78
N TRP A 619 -28.73 -6.65 -20.12
CA TRP A 619 -29.67 -6.17 -19.08
C TRP A 619 -30.96 -5.60 -19.66
N SER A 620 -30.91 -4.84 -20.76
CA SER A 620 -32.12 -4.25 -21.37
C SER A 620 -33.07 -5.29 -22.00
N ARG A 621 -32.60 -6.50 -22.29
CA ARG A 621 -33.45 -7.58 -22.83
C ARG A 621 -34.45 -8.10 -21.80
N VAL A 622 -34.08 -8.07 -20.53
CA VAL A 622 -34.88 -8.63 -19.43
C VAL A 622 -35.52 -7.57 -18.54
N THR A 623 -35.26 -6.29 -18.80
CA THR A 623 -35.80 -5.14 -18.05
C THR A 623 -36.42 -4.09 -18.97
N PRO A 624 -37.19 -3.12 -18.44
CA PRO A 624 -37.64 -1.94 -19.19
C PRO A 624 -36.54 -0.88 -19.41
N LEU A 625 -35.29 -1.13 -18.98
CA LEU A 625 -34.19 -0.17 -19.11
C LEU A 625 -33.79 0.05 -20.57
N ARG A 626 -33.43 1.30 -20.90
CA ARG A 626 -32.94 1.71 -22.22
C ARG A 626 -31.67 2.52 -22.07
N PHE A 627 -30.64 2.15 -22.83
CA PHE A 627 -29.34 2.80 -22.79
C PHE A 627 -29.12 3.67 -24.03
N ILE A 628 -28.72 4.93 -23.83
CA ILE A 628 -28.44 5.89 -24.89
C ILE A 628 -27.00 6.37 -24.79
N LYS A 629 -26.21 6.16 -25.84
CA LYS A 629 -24.84 6.66 -25.90
C LYS A 629 -24.82 8.19 -26.03
N LYS A 630 -23.95 8.86 -25.28
CA LYS A 630 -23.59 10.27 -25.46
C LYS A 630 -22.14 10.40 -25.90
N ASP A 631 -21.88 11.33 -26.82
CA ASP A 631 -20.52 11.61 -27.30
C ASP A 631 -19.85 12.77 -26.54
N ARG A 632 -20.62 13.57 -25.79
CA ARG A 632 -20.12 14.75 -25.06
C ARG A 632 -20.93 15.05 -23.80
N GLY A 633 -20.28 15.71 -22.85
CA GLY A 633 -20.84 16.03 -21.52
C GLY A 633 -21.00 14.78 -20.64
N ASP A 634 -21.62 14.96 -19.49
CA ASP A 634 -21.78 13.88 -18.51
C ASP A 634 -22.90 12.91 -18.90
N ALA A 635 -22.76 11.65 -18.47
CA ALA A 635 -23.72 10.58 -18.66
C ALA A 635 -24.00 9.90 -17.31
N ASP A 636 -25.00 9.01 -17.26
CA ASP A 636 -25.34 8.27 -16.03
C ASP A 636 -24.35 7.15 -15.73
N ILE A 637 -23.66 6.66 -16.75
CA ILE A 637 -22.61 5.65 -16.66
C ILE A 637 -21.42 6.14 -17.48
N MET A 638 -20.36 6.57 -16.79
CA MET A 638 -19.08 6.89 -17.42
C MET A 638 -18.21 5.65 -17.46
N ILE A 639 -17.68 5.33 -18.63
CA ILE A 639 -16.89 4.13 -18.89
C ILE A 639 -15.47 4.56 -19.20
N SER A 640 -14.50 4.11 -18.41
CA SER A 640 -13.10 4.44 -18.65
C SER A 640 -12.19 3.22 -18.50
N PHE A 641 -11.08 3.24 -19.23
CA PHE A 641 -10.00 2.29 -19.08
C PHE A 641 -8.84 2.99 -18.42
N ALA A 642 -8.28 2.40 -17.38
CA ALA A 642 -7.18 3.03 -16.69
C ALA A 642 -6.34 2.02 -15.95
N ALA A 643 -5.04 2.28 -15.87
CA ALA A 643 -4.11 1.40 -15.19
C ALA A 643 -3.92 1.85 -13.74
N ARG A 644 -3.81 0.88 -12.83
CA ARG A 644 -3.35 1.12 -11.45
C ARG A 644 -4.24 2.13 -10.71
N GLY A 645 -3.68 3.18 -10.10
CA GLY A 645 -4.49 4.23 -9.48
C GLY A 645 -5.10 5.13 -10.55
N HIS A 646 -6.43 5.19 -10.64
CA HIS A 646 -7.11 5.81 -11.76
C HIS A 646 -8.31 6.69 -11.40
N ASN A 647 -8.07 7.98 -11.09
CA ASN A 647 -9.10 9.04 -10.93
C ASN A 647 -10.36 8.69 -10.12
N ASP A 648 -10.30 7.61 -9.36
CA ASP A 648 -11.22 7.10 -8.39
C ASP A 648 -10.39 6.40 -7.31
N PHE A 649 -11.06 5.86 -6.31
CA PHE A 649 -10.38 5.47 -5.09
C PHE A 649 -10.08 3.96 -5.03
N ILE A 650 -10.53 3.16 -6.01
CA ILE A 650 -10.23 1.72 -6.11
C ILE A 650 -9.04 1.55 -7.08
N PRO A 651 -7.79 1.40 -6.62
CA PRO A 651 -6.68 1.15 -7.53
C PRO A 651 -6.73 -0.28 -8.10
N PHE A 652 -6.38 -0.44 -9.37
CA PHE A 652 -6.12 -1.76 -9.94
C PHE A 652 -4.75 -2.33 -9.53
N ASP A 653 -4.67 -3.65 -9.45
CA ASP A 653 -3.50 -4.39 -9.00
C ASP A 653 -2.46 -4.68 -10.08
N GLY A 654 -2.71 -4.27 -11.33
CA GLY A 654 -1.87 -4.55 -12.49
C GLY A 654 -2.34 -5.82 -13.21
N PRO A 655 -1.50 -6.48 -14.03
CA PRO A 655 -1.95 -7.65 -14.80
C PRO A 655 -2.37 -8.82 -13.89
N GLY A 656 -3.59 -9.30 -14.09
CA GLY A 656 -4.27 -10.32 -13.30
C GLY A 656 -4.94 -9.76 -12.04
N GLY A 657 -5.71 -10.59 -11.34
CA GLY A 657 -6.39 -10.18 -10.10
C GLY A 657 -7.70 -9.46 -10.37
N SER A 658 -7.77 -8.13 -10.16
CA SER A 658 -9.00 -7.33 -10.30
C SER A 658 -9.11 -6.73 -11.70
N LEU A 659 -10.00 -7.27 -12.54
CA LEU A 659 -10.03 -6.86 -13.96
C LEU A 659 -10.79 -5.54 -14.21
N ALA A 660 -11.75 -5.25 -13.35
CA ALA A 660 -12.62 -4.07 -13.46
C ALA A 660 -13.39 -3.88 -12.14
N HIS A 661 -14.03 -2.72 -12.00
CA HIS A 661 -15.05 -2.48 -10.99
C HIS A 661 -16.07 -1.44 -11.49
N ALA A 662 -17.22 -1.39 -10.82
CA ALA A 662 -18.22 -0.36 -11.05
C ALA A 662 -18.92 0.08 -9.78
N TYR A 663 -19.36 1.34 -9.78
CA TYR A 663 -20.10 1.96 -8.69
C TYR A 663 -21.60 1.72 -8.86
N ALA A 664 -22.30 1.52 -7.74
CA ALA A 664 -23.76 1.41 -7.71
C ALA A 664 -24.46 2.72 -8.19
N PRO A 665 -25.75 2.65 -8.61
CA PRO A 665 -26.52 3.82 -9.03
C PRO A 665 -26.45 4.98 -8.03
N GLY A 666 -26.09 6.17 -8.50
CA GLY A 666 -25.93 7.34 -7.65
C GLY A 666 -25.76 8.64 -8.43
N LYS A 667 -25.36 9.71 -7.74
CA LYS A 667 -24.91 10.95 -8.40
C LYS A 667 -23.39 10.91 -8.56
N ASP A 668 -22.88 11.72 -9.46
CA ASP A 668 -21.44 11.87 -9.73
C ASP A 668 -20.81 10.55 -10.22
N PHE A 669 -20.02 9.86 -9.39
CA PHE A 669 -19.41 8.56 -9.74
C PHE A 669 -20.41 7.40 -9.74
N GLY A 670 -21.62 7.60 -9.22
CA GLY A 670 -22.61 6.53 -9.10
C GLY A 670 -23.06 6.01 -10.46
N GLY A 671 -22.71 4.77 -10.78
CA GLY A 671 -22.94 4.13 -12.07
C GLY A 671 -21.67 3.94 -12.91
N ASP A 672 -20.57 4.62 -12.60
CA ASP A 672 -19.35 4.58 -13.39
C ASP A 672 -18.70 3.21 -13.35
N ALA A 673 -18.07 2.82 -14.46
CA ALA A 673 -17.42 1.53 -14.64
C ALA A 673 -16.00 1.74 -15.16
N HIS A 674 -15.03 1.19 -14.45
CA HIS A 674 -13.62 1.28 -14.76
C HIS A 674 -13.04 -0.09 -15.08
N PHE A 675 -12.16 -0.13 -16.07
CA PHE A 675 -11.57 -1.34 -16.61
C PHE A 675 -10.04 -1.22 -16.53
N ASP A 676 -9.37 -2.24 -16.00
CA ASP A 676 -7.92 -2.18 -15.82
C ASP A 676 -7.19 -2.17 -17.17
N GLU A 677 -6.45 -1.10 -17.45
CA GLU A 677 -5.65 -0.97 -18.68
C GLU A 677 -4.33 -1.75 -18.59
N ASP A 678 -3.93 -2.24 -17.42
CA ASP A 678 -2.80 -3.18 -17.31
C ASP A 678 -3.21 -4.62 -17.77
N GLU A 679 -4.50 -4.87 -18.04
CA GLU A 679 -5.02 -6.10 -18.63
C GLU A 679 -4.91 -6.14 -20.15
N THR A 680 -4.81 -7.35 -20.71
CA THR A 680 -4.86 -7.55 -22.17
C THR A 680 -6.29 -7.79 -22.65
N TRP A 681 -6.94 -6.77 -23.19
CA TRP A 681 -8.35 -6.81 -23.59
C TRP A 681 -8.56 -7.49 -24.95
N THR A 682 -9.41 -8.51 -25.00
CA THR A 682 -9.67 -9.28 -26.22
C THR A 682 -11.17 -9.41 -26.54
N LYS A 683 -11.45 -9.80 -27.79
CA LYS A 683 -12.79 -10.21 -28.26
C LYS A 683 -13.03 -11.71 -28.15
N SER A 684 -11.96 -12.49 -27.98
CA SER A 684 -11.98 -13.96 -27.95
C SER A 684 -12.09 -14.47 -26.51
N THR A 685 -12.13 -15.79 -26.37
CA THR A 685 -12.01 -16.48 -25.08
C THR A 685 -10.56 -16.65 -24.63
N GLU A 686 -9.61 -16.27 -25.48
CA GLU A 686 -8.18 -16.22 -25.19
C GLU A 686 -7.84 -14.80 -24.71
N GLY A 687 -7.53 -14.64 -23.42
CA GLY A 687 -7.31 -13.33 -22.77
C GLY A 687 -8.53 -12.78 -22.01
N THR A 688 -8.49 -11.51 -21.65
CA THR A 688 -9.53 -10.84 -20.84
C THR A 688 -10.65 -10.31 -21.75
N ASN A 689 -11.80 -10.98 -21.78
CA ASN A 689 -12.89 -10.63 -22.71
C ASN A 689 -13.68 -9.40 -22.24
N LEU A 690 -13.53 -8.28 -22.96
CA LEU A 690 -14.14 -7.00 -22.58
C LEU A 690 -15.68 -7.05 -22.48
N PHE A 691 -16.34 -7.78 -23.37
CA PHE A 691 -17.80 -7.88 -23.35
C PHE A 691 -18.30 -8.55 -22.06
N TYR A 692 -17.62 -9.62 -21.63
CA TYR A 692 -18.02 -10.38 -20.46
C TYR A 692 -17.81 -9.59 -19.16
N VAL A 693 -16.62 -9.02 -19.00
CA VAL A 693 -16.28 -8.18 -17.84
C VAL A 693 -17.22 -6.98 -17.77
N ALA A 694 -17.45 -6.28 -18.89
CA ALA A 694 -18.36 -5.14 -18.91
C ALA A 694 -19.81 -5.53 -18.60
N ALA A 695 -20.27 -6.72 -19.01
CA ALA A 695 -21.62 -7.18 -18.70
C ALA A 695 -21.82 -7.38 -17.18
N HIS A 696 -20.80 -7.90 -16.48
CA HIS A 696 -20.77 -8.02 -15.03
C HIS A 696 -20.76 -6.63 -14.36
N GLU A 697 -19.81 -5.76 -14.73
CA GLU A 697 -19.68 -4.43 -14.12
C GLU A 697 -20.94 -3.58 -14.28
N PHE A 698 -21.61 -3.65 -15.44
CA PHE A 698 -22.87 -2.94 -15.61
C PHE A 698 -24.00 -3.48 -14.74
N GLY A 699 -23.94 -4.72 -14.26
CA GLY A 699 -24.84 -5.19 -13.22
C GLY A 699 -24.67 -4.38 -11.93
N HIS A 700 -23.43 -4.09 -11.52
CA HIS A 700 -23.14 -3.18 -10.41
C HIS A 700 -23.59 -1.75 -10.70
N SER A 701 -23.31 -1.20 -11.90
CA SER A 701 -23.82 0.12 -12.34
C SER A 701 -25.35 0.24 -12.31
N LEU A 702 -26.06 -0.89 -12.29
CA LEU A 702 -27.51 -0.97 -12.20
C LEU A 702 -28.03 -1.33 -10.80
N GLY A 703 -27.14 -1.65 -9.85
CA GLY A 703 -27.49 -1.87 -8.44
C GLY A 703 -27.46 -3.31 -7.96
N LEU A 704 -26.97 -4.26 -8.78
CA LEU A 704 -26.85 -5.67 -8.39
C LEU A 704 -25.58 -5.93 -7.60
N SER A 705 -25.69 -6.65 -6.48
CA SER A 705 -24.54 -7.15 -5.72
C SER A 705 -23.99 -8.45 -6.32
N HIS A 706 -22.82 -8.87 -5.85
CA HIS A 706 -22.30 -10.19 -6.21
C HIS A 706 -23.26 -11.34 -5.84
N SER A 707 -23.41 -12.28 -6.76
CA SER A 707 -24.16 -13.52 -6.58
C SER A 707 -23.30 -14.60 -5.94
N LYS A 708 -23.95 -15.48 -5.16
CA LYS A 708 -23.36 -16.72 -4.65
C LYS A 708 -23.47 -17.89 -5.64
N ASP A 709 -24.29 -17.77 -6.68
CA ASP A 709 -24.45 -18.83 -7.68
C ASP A 709 -23.23 -18.83 -8.61
N PRO A 710 -22.40 -19.89 -8.61
CA PRO A 710 -21.26 -20.02 -9.51
C PRO A 710 -21.67 -20.23 -10.98
N ASN A 711 -22.95 -20.09 -11.33
CA ASN A 711 -23.44 -20.01 -12.70
C ASN A 711 -23.93 -18.61 -13.09
N ALA A 712 -24.11 -17.68 -12.15
CA ALA A 712 -24.59 -16.32 -12.40
C ALA A 712 -23.53 -15.43 -13.07
N LEU A 713 -23.96 -14.46 -13.88
CA LEU A 713 -23.08 -13.44 -14.44
C LEU A 713 -22.50 -12.58 -13.32
N MET A 714 -23.29 -12.25 -12.29
CA MET A 714 -22.86 -11.47 -11.13
C MET A 714 -22.00 -12.26 -10.12
N TYR A 715 -21.54 -13.46 -10.44
CA TYR A 715 -20.57 -14.16 -9.61
C TYR A 715 -19.18 -13.48 -9.69
N PRO A 716 -18.49 -13.21 -8.56
CA PRO A 716 -17.30 -12.35 -8.55
C PRO A 716 -16.12 -12.83 -9.39
N VAL A 717 -15.96 -14.16 -9.55
CA VAL A 717 -14.84 -14.76 -10.27
C VAL A 717 -15.21 -14.92 -11.73
N TYR A 718 -14.45 -14.27 -12.64
CA TYR A 718 -14.75 -14.31 -14.06
C TYR A 718 -14.51 -15.70 -14.64
N ARG A 719 -15.45 -16.18 -15.46
CA ARG A 719 -15.38 -17.48 -16.12
C ARG A 719 -15.12 -17.33 -17.61
N LYS A 720 -14.34 -18.28 -18.16
CA LYS A 720 -14.16 -18.39 -19.61
C LYS A 720 -15.42 -18.98 -20.23
N PHE A 721 -16.25 -18.13 -20.83
CA PHE A 721 -17.46 -18.52 -21.55
C PHE A 721 -17.33 -18.23 -23.05
N ASP A 722 -18.07 -18.97 -23.88
CA ASP A 722 -18.23 -18.63 -25.29
C ASP A 722 -19.05 -17.32 -25.43
N PRO A 723 -18.44 -16.22 -25.92
CA PRO A 723 -19.09 -14.91 -25.99
C PRO A 723 -20.21 -14.85 -27.04
N SER A 724 -20.43 -15.89 -27.84
CA SER A 724 -21.49 -15.93 -28.85
C SER A 724 -22.90 -16.14 -28.27
N VAL A 725 -23.04 -16.69 -27.05
CA VAL A 725 -24.35 -17.02 -26.45
C VAL A 725 -24.37 -16.80 -24.92
N LEU A 726 -24.00 -15.60 -24.43
CA LEU A 726 -24.17 -15.28 -23.01
C LEU A 726 -25.67 -15.19 -22.66
N LEU A 727 -26.18 -16.20 -21.97
CA LEU A 727 -27.52 -16.25 -21.40
C LEU A 727 -27.43 -15.86 -19.91
N LEU A 728 -28.22 -14.89 -19.47
CA LEU A 728 -28.30 -14.53 -18.05
C LEU A 728 -28.84 -15.72 -17.26
N ASN A 729 -28.23 -15.99 -16.10
CA ASN A 729 -28.77 -16.97 -15.18
C ASN A 729 -30.09 -16.43 -14.60
N GLN A 730 -30.98 -17.33 -14.18
CA GLN A 730 -32.22 -16.97 -13.52
C GLN A 730 -31.98 -16.12 -12.25
N ASP A 731 -30.86 -16.32 -11.54
CA ASP A 731 -30.46 -15.50 -10.40
C ASP A 731 -30.27 -14.02 -10.79
N ASP A 732 -29.49 -13.76 -11.85
CA ASP A 732 -29.27 -12.41 -12.39
C ASP A 732 -30.58 -11.77 -12.86
N ILE A 733 -31.43 -12.54 -13.56
CA ILE A 733 -32.73 -12.09 -14.05
C ILE A 733 -33.63 -11.70 -12.88
N THR A 734 -33.66 -12.52 -11.83
CA THR A 734 -34.49 -12.27 -10.65
C THR A 734 -34.02 -11.02 -9.92
N GLY A 735 -32.70 -10.86 -9.73
CA GLY A 735 -32.12 -9.68 -9.09
C GLY A 735 -32.42 -8.39 -9.85
N ILE A 736 -32.21 -8.37 -11.17
CA ILE A 736 -32.41 -7.14 -11.94
C ILE A 736 -33.90 -6.79 -12.12
N GLN A 737 -34.77 -7.80 -12.25
CA GLN A 737 -36.21 -7.57 -12.35
C GLN A 737 -36.83 -7.20 -11.00
N TYR A 738 -36.22 -7.58 -9.88
CA TYR A 738 -36.61 -7.05 -8.57
C TYR A 738 -36.47 -5.52 -8.52
N LEU A 739 -35.38 -4.99 -9.09
CA LEU A 739 -35.11 -3.54 -9.10
C LEU A 739 -35.96 -2.77 -10.12
N TYR A 740 -36.11 -3.30 -11.33
CA TYR A 740 -36.65 -2.56 -12.49
C TYR A 740 -37.92 -3.17 -13.11
N GLY A 741 -38.35 -4.35 -12.68
CA GLY A 741 -39.45 -5.11 -13.29
C GLY A 741 -39.05 -5.83 -14.59
N SER A 742 -39.93 -6.71 -15.07
CA SER A 742 -39.74 -7.47 -16.31
C SER A 742 -40.08 -6.64 -17.55
N SER A 743 -39.39 -6.90 -18.66
CA SER A 743 -39.65 -6.23 -19.95
C SER A 743 -41.06 -6.53 -20.49
N PRO A 744 -41.82 -5.53 -21.01
CA PRO A 744 -43.17 -5.74 -21.56
C PRO A 744 -43.23 -6.61 -22.83
N ASN A 745 -42.11 -6.86 -23.50
CA ASN A 745 -42.06 -7.48 -24.83
C ASN A 745 -41.77 -9.00 -24.83
N THR A 746 -41.72 -9.67 -23.68
CA THR A 746 -41.45 -11.12 -23.64
C THR A 746 -42.62 -12.01 -24.09
N ASN A 747 -43.79 -11.44 -24.37
CA ASN A 747 -44.98 -12.21 -24.76
C ASN A 747 -45.27 -12.31 -26.27
N ASN A 748 -44.44 -11.74 -27.16
CA ASN A 748 -44.81 -11.66 -28.60
C ASN A 748 -43.78 -12.13 -29.63
N ASP A 749 -42.65 -12.74 -29.23
CA ASP A 749 -41.61 -13.15 -30.20
C ASP A 749 -41.39 -14.68 -30.28
N GLN A 750 -42.45 -15.46 -30.03
CA GLN A 750 -42.47 -16.93 -30.23
C GLN A 750 -43.24 -17.37 -31.48
N THR A 751 -43.38 -16.52 -32.49
CA THR A 751 -44.14 -16.86 -33.69
C THR A 751 -43.48 -16.34 -34.95
N GLU A 752 -42.33 -16.94 -35.30
CA GLU A 752 -41.95 -17.19 -36.70
C GLU A 752 -40.81 -18.21 -36.78
N SER A 753 -41.16 -19.48 -36.59
CA SER A 753 -40.47 -20.57 -37.28
C SER A 753 -41.48 -21.69 -37.53
N THR A 754 -42.02 -21.65 -38.74
CA THR A 754 -42.90 -22.67 -39.31
C THR A 754 -42.14 -24.00 -39.46
N GLY A 755 -42.49 -24.97 -38.62
CA GLY A 755 -42.91 -26.29 -39.05
C GLY A 755 -41.85 -27.29 -39.52
N ILE A 756 -41.33 -28.08 -38.59
CA ILE A 756 -41.35 -29.54 -38.72
C ILE A 756 -41.92 -30.10 -37.41
N LYS A 757 -42.95 -30.94 -37.56
CA LYS A 757 -43.78 -31.53 -36.51
C LYS A 757 -42.97 -32.42 -35.57
N ASP A 758 -43.31 -32.35 -34.29
CA ASP A 758 -42.92 -33.30 -33.23
C ASP A 758 -43.14 -34.75 -33.69
N PRO A 759 -42.24 -35.66 -33.26
CA PRO A 759 -42.58 -36.41 -32.07
C PRO A 759 -41.41 -36.66 -31.11
N ALA A 760 -41.77 -36.70 -29.83
CA ALA A 760 -41.09 -37.28 -28.67
C ALA A 760 -40.01 -36.43 -27.97
N GLU A 761 -40.35 -36.03 -26.75
CA GLU A 761 -39.50 -35.67 -25.61
C GLU A 761 -37.99 -35.85 -25.85
N SER A 762 -37.25 -34.75 -25.96
CA SER A 762 -35.80 -34.78 -25.82
C SER A 762 -35.45 -35.06 -24.36
N LYS A 763 -35.14 -36.33 -24.12
CA LYS A 763 -34.42 -36.85 -22.96
C LYS A 763 -33.00 -36.28 -22.94
N ASP A 764 -32.81 -35.08 -22.41
CA ASP A 764 -31.51 -34.81 -21.80
C ASP A 764 -31.46 -35.60 -20.47
N PRO A 765 -30.45 -36.46 -20.24
CA PRO A 765 -30.34 -37.17 -18.98
C PRO A 765 -30.24 -36.13 -17.85
N ALA A 766 -31.14 -36.21 -16.88
CA ALA A 766 -31.01 -35.47 -15.64
C ALA A 766 -29.63 -35.72 -15.03
N LEU A 767 -29.06 -34.71 -14.35
CA LEU A 767 -27.76 -34.78 -13.69
C LEU A 767 -27.54 -36.17 -13.03
N PRO A 768 -26.47 -36.91 -13.37
CA PRO A 768 -26.24 -38.22 -12.78
C PRO A 768 -26.01 -38.06 -11.27
N ASN A 769 -26.90 -38.65 -10.46
CA ASN A 769 -26.70 -38.67 -9.02
C ASN A 769 -25.45 -39.51 -8.68
N SER A 770 -24.48 -38.88 -8.00
CA SER A 770 -23.13 -39.39 -7.73
C SER A 770 -23.07 -40.71 -6.94
N CYS A 771 -24.17 -41.14 -6.33
CA CYS A 771 -24.26 -42.40 -5.59
C CYS A 771 -25.44 -43.28 -6.04
N SER A 772 -25.97 -43.04 -7.25
CA SER A 772 -27.02 -43.89 -7.82
C SER A 772 -26.52 -45.33 -8.00
N SER A 773 -27.31 -46.31 -7.59
CA SER A 773 -26.99 -47.74 -7.76
C SER A 773 -26.87 -48.18 -9.23
N ASN A 774 -27.32 -47.34 -10.16
CA ASN A 774 -27.27 -47.60 -11.60
C ASN A 774 -26.24 -46.72 -12.33
N LEU A 775 -25.39 -46.00 -11.59
CA LEU A 775 -24.35 -45.15 -12.19
C LEU A 775 -23.23 -46.02 -12.78
N THR A 776 -23.00 -45.87 -14.08
CA THR A 776 -21.82 -46.43 -14.76
C THR A 776 -20.94 -45.28 -15.23
N PHE A 777 -19.63 -45.52 -15.26
CA PHE A 777 -18.64 -44.56 -15.76
C PHE A 777 -18.18 -44.97 -17.15
N ASP A 778 -17.87 -43.98 -17.97
CA ASP A 778 -17.35 -44.23 -19.31
C ASP A 778 -15.84 -44.48 -19.28
N ALA A 779 -15.11 -43.87 -18.33
CA ALA A 779 -13.72 -44.20 -18.02
C ALA A 779 -13.39 -43.85 -16.56
N VAL A 780 -12.40 -44.54 -15.97
CA VAL A 780 -11.85 -44.21 -14.65
C VAL A 780 -10.32 -44.30 -14.71
N THR A 781 -9.63 -43.30 -14.17
CA THR A 781 -8.16 -43.30 -14.16
C THR A 781 -7.58 -42.54 -12.98
N SER A 782 -6.29 -42.72 -12.69
CA SER A 782 -5.55 -41.83 -11.80
C SER A 782 -5.01 -40.64 -12.58
N PHE A 783 -4.94 -39.48 -11.94
CA PHE A 783 -4.16 -38.36 -12.46
C PHE A 783 -3.61 -37.50 -11.33
N ARG A 784 -2.29 -37.33 -11.26
CA ARG A 784 -1.61 -36.53 -10.24
C ARG A 784 -2.03 -36.86 -8.80
N GLY A 785 -2.32 -38.13 -8.55
CA GLY A 785 -2.76 -38.62 -7.23
C GLY A 785 -4.25 -38.50 -6.94
N GLU A 786 -5.07 -38.03 -7.89
CA GLU A 786 -6.53 -38.05 -7.81
C GLU A 786 -7.12 -39.19 -8.63
N ILE A 787 -8.33 -39.64 -8.27
CA ILE A 787 -9.11 -40.59 -9.08
C ILE A 787 -10.14 -39.81 -9.88
N MET A 788 -10.08 -39.95 -11.20
CA MET A 788 -10.93 -39.25 -12.16
C MET A 788 -12.00 -40.22 -12.68
N PHE A 789 -13.27 -39.84 -12.60
CA PHE A 789 -14.41 -40.61 -13.10
C PHE A 789 -15.10 -39.84 -14.22
N PHE A 790 -15.10 -40.37 -15.44
CA PHE A 790 -15.69 -39.72 -16.60
C PHE A 790 -17.11 -40.24 -16.86
N LYS A 791 -18.04 -39.33 -17.14
CA LYS A 791 -19.40 -39.69 -17.59
C LYS A 791 -20.02 -38.62 -18.48
N ASP A 792 -20.35 -39.00 -19.70
CA ASP A 792 -20.91 -38.14 -20.73
C ASP A 792 -20.03 -36.88 -20.86
N LYS A 793 -20.58 -35.68 -20.67
CA LYS A 793 -19.82 -34.42 -20.70
C LYS A 793 -19.18 -34.03 -19.36
N HIS A 794 -19.31 -34.86 -18.33
CA HIS A 794 -18.94 -34.53 -16.96
C HIS A 794 -17.79 -35.39 -16.44
N ILE A 795 -17.14 -34.89 -15.41
CA ILE A 795 -16.07 -35.56 -14.70
C ILE A 795 -16.24 -35.37 -13.19
N TRP A 796 -16.03 -36.44 -12.43
CA TRP A 796 -15.81 -36.34 -10.99
C TRP A 796 -14.34 -36.55 -10.66
N ARG A 797 -13.83 -35.74 -9.74
CA ARG A 797 -12.46 -35.83 -9.24
C ARG A 797 -12.50 -36.16 -7.76
N LYS A 798 -11.87 -37.26 -7.37
CA LYS A 798 -11.81 -37.70 -5.98
C LYS A 798 -10.36 -37.82 -5.55
N HIS A 799 -9.92 -36.91 -4.69
CA HIS A 799 -8.66 -37.07 -3.99
C HIS A 799 -8.81 -38.14 -2.89
N PRO A 800 -7.90 -39.13 -2.75
CA PRO A 800 -8.02 -40.22 -1.77
C PRO A 800 -8.16 -39.74 -0.31
N ALA A 801 -7.59 -38.59 0.03
CA ALA A 801 -7.67 -37.99 1.36
C ALA A 801 -8.98 -37.20 1.63
N VAL A 802 -9.84 -37.00 0.62
CA VAL A 802 -11.06 -36.16 0.70
C VAL A 802 -12.30 -37.04 0.54
N ARG A 803 -13.34 -36.76 1.35
CA ARG A 803 -14.57 -37.59 1.36
C ARG A 803 -15.48 -37.29 0.17
N THR A 804 -15.56 -36.03 -0.24
CA THR A 804 -16.35 -35.53 -1.37
C THR A 804 -15.63 -35.74 -2.70
N ALA A 805 -16.37 -35.70 -3.81
CA ALA A 805 -15.82 -35.72 -5.16
C ALA A 805 -16.29 -34.46 -5.89
N ASP A 806 -15.35 -33.72 -6.46
CA ASP A 806 -15.63 -32.47 -7.18
C ASP A 806 -16.24 -32.80 -8.55
N PHE A 807 -17.30 -32.09 -8.96
CA PHE A 807 -18.05 -32.36 -10.19
C PHE A 807 -17.95 -31.19 -11.15
N GLU A 808 -17.48 -31.46 -12.36
CA GLU A 808 -17.17 -30.45 -13.38
C GLU A 808 -17.52 -30.94 -14.79
N LEU A 809 -17.48 -30.06 -15.78
CA LEU A 809 -17.53 -30.44 -17.19
C LEU A 809 -16.14 -30.83 -17.70
N ILE A 810 -16.07 -31.86 -18.55
CA ILE A 810 -14.84 -32.26 -19.25
C ILE A 810 -14.29 -31.06 -20.06
N SER A 811 -15.18 -30.31 -20.70
CA SER A 811 -14.82 -29.12 -21.49
C SER A 811 -14.26 -27.97 -20.67
N SER A 812 -14.47 -27.94 -19.34
CA SER A 812 -13.87 -26.92 -18.47
C SER A 812 -12.34 -27.04 -18.43
N PHE A 813 -11.82 -28.25 -18.53
CA PHE A 813 -10.38 -28.53 -18.54
C PHE A 813 -9.86 -28.69 -19.97
N TRP A 814 -10.57 -29.46 -20.80
CA TRP A 814 -10.14 -29.78 -22.16
C TRP A 814 -11.25 -29.46 -23.17
N PRO A 815 -11.37 -28.19 -23.62
CA PRO A 815 -12.48 -27.75 -24.48
C PRO A 815 -12.58 -28.49 -25.82
N ARG A 816 -11.46 -29.05 -26.32
CA ARG A 816 -11.41 -29.80 -27.59
C ARG A 816 -11.54 -31.32 -27.40
N LEU A 817 -11.73 -31.80 -26.17
CA LEU A 817 -11.94 -33.21 -25.88
C LEU A 817 -13.43 -33.56 -26.02
N PRO A 818 -13.80 -34.62 -26.76
CA PRO A 818 -15.20 -34.98 -26.94
C PRO A 818 -15.82 -35.52 -25.65
N PRO A 819 -17.14 -35.32 -25.43
CA PRO A 819 -17.85 -35.95 -24.33
C PRO A 819 -17.97 -37.47 -24.51
N GLY A 820 -18.09 -38.18 -23.40
CA GLY A 820 -18.34 -39.61 -23.32
C GLY A 820 -17.13 -40.46 -23.67
N VAL A 821 -15.95 -40.11 -23.17
CA VAL A 821 -14.67 -40.81 -23.43
C VAL A 821 -14.76 -42.31 -23.13
N ASP A 822 -14.08 -43.15 -23.90
CA ASP A 822 -14.23 -44.61 -23.80
C ASP A 822 -13.18 -45.27 -22.89
N ALA A 823 -12.00 -44.67 -22.73
CA ALA A 823 -10.95 -45.14 -21.82
C ALA A 823 -9.96 -44.01 -21.50
N ALA A 824 -9.23 -44.10 -20.39
CA ALA A 824 -8.15 -43.16 -20.06
C ALA A 824 -7.09 -43.81 -19.15
N TYR A 825 -5.82 -43.43 -19.31
CA TYR A 825 -4.73 -43.81 -18.40
C TYR A 825 -3.71 -42.69 -18.21
N GLU A 826 -3.00 -42.71 -17.09
CA GLU A 826 -1.91 -41.78 -16.78
C GLU A 826 -0.54 -42.46 -16.91
N ILE A 827 0.43 -41.72 -17.44
CA ILE A 827 1.86 -42.01 -17.38
C ILE A 827 2.47 -41.01 -16.38
N ALA A 828 2.50 -41.40 -15.11
CA ALA A 828 2.81 -40.49 -14.01
C ALA A 828 4.21 -39.86 -14.13
N GLU A 829 5.19 -40.61 -14.67
CA GLU A 829 6.56 -40.12 -14.84
C GLU A 829 6.68 -39.02 -15.90
N LYS A 830 5.73 -38.97 -16.85
CA LYS A 830 5.66 -37.94 -17.89
C LYS A 830 4.63 -36.85 -17.57
N ASP A 831 3.87 -37.02 -16.50
CA ASP A 831 2.75 -36.15 -16.13
C ASP A 831 1.71 -36.02 -17.26
N GLU A 832 1.49 -37.12 -17.99
CA GLU A 832 0.63 -37.19 -19.17
C GLU A 832 -0.55 -38.13 -18.94
N MET A 833 -1.76 -37.71 -19.30
CA MET A 833 -2.93 -38.60 -19.40
C MET A 833 -3.28 -38.81 -20.86
N VAL A 834 -3.46 -40.08 -21.23
CA VAL A 834 -3.91 -40.49 -22.55
C VAL A 834 -5.39 -40.83 -22.47
N ILE A 835 -6.21 -40.19 -23.30
CA ILE A 835 -7.67 -40.31 -23.30
C ILE A 835 -8.15 -40.79 -24.67
N PHE A 836 -9.06 -41.76 -24.68
CA PHE A 836 -9.55 -42.43 -25.88
C PHE A 836 -11.01 -42.09 -26.16
N LYS A 837 -11.35 -41.82 -27.42
CA LYS A 837 -12.73 -41.75 -27.89
C LYS A 837 -12.82 -42.25 -29.32
N GLY A 838 -13.61 -43.29 -29.54
CA GLY A 838 -13.73 -43.97 -30.82
C GLY A 838 -12.36 -44.46 -31.30
N ASN A 839 -12.06 -44.17 -32.57
CA ASN A 839 -10.79 -44.55 -33.21
C ASN A 839 -9.67 -43.50 -33.00
N GLU A 840 -9.87 -42.55 -32.09
CA GLU A 840 -8.94 -41.46 -31.82
C GLU A 840 -8.53 -41.44 -30.34
N PHE A 841 -7.36 -40.85 -30.10
CA PHE A 841 -6.85 -40.60 -28.76
C PHE A 841 -6.15 -39.25 -28.66
N TRP A 842 -6.21 -38.69 -27.46
CA TRP A 842 -5.61 -37.43 -27.06
C TRP A 842 -4.59 -37.68 -25.97
N VAL A 843 -3.53 -36.88 -25.95
CA VAL A 843 -2.61 -36.84 -24.81
C VAL A 843 -2.72 -35.46 -24.19
N VAL A 844 -2.97 -35.42 -22.89
CA VAL A 844 -3.13 -34.19 -22.11
C VAL A 844 -2.05 -34.13 -21.02
N ARG A 845 -1.54 -32.93 -20.77
CA ARG A 845 -0.60 -32.63 -19.68
C ARG A 845 -1.17 -31.44 -18.90
N GLY A 846 -1.61 -31.68 -17.67
CA GLY A 846 -2.43 -30.70 -16.94
C GLY A 846 -3.75 -30.41 -17.66
N ASP A 847 -4.03 -29.12 -17.91
CA ASP A 847 -5.21 -28.63 -18.65
C ASP A 847 -4.99 -28.54 -20.17
N THR A 848 -3.81 -28.91 -20.65
CA THR A 848 -3.43 -28.70 -22.05
C THR A 848 -3.42 -30.01 -22.84
N ILE A 849 -4.12 -30.04 -23.97
CA ILE A 849 -3.98 -31.12 -24.97
C ILE A 849 -2.71 -30.88 -25.76
N LEU A 850 -1.82 -31.88 -25.83
CA LEU A 850 -0.54 -31.76 -26.52
C LEU A 850 -0.72 -31.49 -28.03
N PRO A 851 0.18 -30.72 -28.66
CA PRO A 851 0.14 -30.47 -30.10
C PRO A 851 0.27 -31.78 -30.91
N GLY A 852 -0.53 -31.89 -31.98
CA GLY A 852 -0.54 -33.07 -32.85
C GLY A 852 -1.55 -34.15 -32.46
N TYR A 853 -2.44 -33.87 -31.49
CA TYR A 853 -3.57 -34.70 -31.11
C TYR A 853 -4.92 -34.02 -31.44
N PRO A 854 -6.01 -34.77 -31.73
CA PRO A 854 -6.10 -36.24 -31.67
C PRO A 854 -5.26 -36.97 -32.72
N GLN A 855 -4.88 -38.20 -32.38
CA GLN A 855 -4.29 -39.16 -33.30
C GLN A 855 -5.14 -40.42 -33.40
N ASN A 856 -4.98 -41.17 -34.48
CA ASN A 856 -5.74 -42.41 -34.68
C ASN A 856 -5.08 -43.60 -33.96
N LEU A 857 -5.87 -44.59 -33.52
CA LEU A 857 -5.36 -45.76 -32.79
C LEU A 857 -4.32 -46.59 -33.56
N TYR A 858 -4.34 -46.58 -34.89
CA TYR A 858 -3.32 -47.30 -35.67
C TYR A 858 -1.91 -46.73 -35.48
N ASN A 859 -1.77 -45.48 -35.01
CA ASN A 859 -0.48 -44.90 -34.63
C ASN A 859 0.11 -45.55 -33.37
N LEU A 860 -0.73 -46.18 -32.53
CA LEU A 860 -0.31 -47.00 -31.39
C LEU A 860 -0.02 -48.46 -31.78
N GLY A 861 -0.17 -48.83 -33.07
CA GLY A 861 0.08 -50.18 -33.57
C GLY A 861 -1.16 -51.08 -33.65
N PHE A 862 -2.36 -50.55 -33.42
CA PHE A 862 -3.61 -51.30 -33.63
C PHE A 862 -3.96 -51.46 -35.12
N SER A 863 -4.71 -52.52 -35.46
CA SER A 863 -5.30 -52.66 -36.79
C SER A 863 -6.33 -51.54 -37.02
N LYS A 864 -6.52 -51.13 -38.28
CA LYS A 864 -7.54 -50.14 -38.67
C LYS A 864 -8.98 -50.61 -38.40
N ASP A 865 -9.17 -51.90 -38.16
CA ASP A 865 -10.47 -52.48 -37.82
C ASP A 865 -10.87 -52.26 -36.34
N VAL A 866 -9.94 -51.78 -35.51
CA VAL A 866 -10.22 -51.44 -34.11
C VAL A 866 -10.90 -50.08 -34.05
N SER A 867 -12.17 -50.08 -33.64
CA SER A 867 -13.02 -48.89 -33.62
C SER A 867 -13.04 -48.14 -32.30
N LYS A 868 -12.65 -48.79 -31.18
CA LYS A 868 -12.48 -48.18 -29.86
C LYS A 868 -11.70 -49.06 -28.89
N ILE A 869 -11.23 -48.45 -27.80
CA ILE A 869 -10.67 -49.13 -26.63
C ILE A 869 -11.73 -49.12 -25.52
N ASP A 870 -11.91 -50.23 -24.81
CA ASP A 870 -12.92 -50.33 -23.75
C ASP A 870 -12.37 -49.95 -22.37
N ALA A 871 -11.09 -50.21 -22.10
CA ALA A 871 -10.40 -49.77 -20.90
C ALA A 871 -8.87 -49.79 -21.11
N ALA A 872 -8.12 -49.00 -20.37
CA ALA A 872 -6.65 -48.98 -20.45
C ALA A 872 -6.03 -48.59 -19.10
N PHE A 873 -4.87 -49.15 -18.76
CA PHE A 873 -4.02 -48.63 -17.69
C PHE A 873 -2.55 -48.80 -18.02
N HIS A 874 -1.71 -47.96 -17.42
CA HIS A 874 -0.26 -48.05 -17.52
C HIS A 874 0.33 -48.64 -16.24
N ASN A 875 1.18 -49.66 -16.40
CA ASN A 875 1.98 -50.21 -15.31
C ASN A 875 3.38 -49.56 -15.32
N GLY A 876 3.57 -48.53 -14.51
CA GLY A 876 4.85 -47.80 -14.41
C GLY A 876 6.02 -48.67 -13.96
N ILE A 877 5.78 -49.75 -13.19
CA ILE A 877 6.82 -50.66 -12.72
C ILE A 877 7.40 -51.48 -13.89
N GLU A 878 6.54 -51.97 -14.78
CA GLU A 878 6.92 -52.77 -15.95
C GLU A 878 7.18 -51.89 -17.18
N GLY A 879 6.81 -50.60 -17.13
CA GLY A 879 6.86 -49.68 -18.27
C GLY A 879 5.94 -50.10 -19.42
N THR A 880 4.90 -50.87 -19.12
CA THR A 880 4.00 -51.48 -20.11
C THR A 880 2.57 -50.98 -19.91
N THR A 881 1.92 -50.57 -20.99
CA THR A 881 0.51 -50.18 -21.02
C THR A 881 -0.34 -51.34 -21.52
N TYR A 882 -1.46 -51.60 -20.85
CA TYR A 882 -2.40 -52.65 -21.22
C TYR A 882 -3.70 -52.04 -21.74
N TYR A 883 -4.10 -52.46 -22.94
CA TYR A 883 -5.34 -52.04 -23.59
C TYR A 883 -6.32 -53.19 -23.67
N PHE A 884 -7.54 -52.98 -23.19
CA PHE A 884 -8.59 -53.98 -23.14
C PHE A 884 -9.66 -53.67 -24.18
N ILE A 885 -10.01 -54.69 -24.98
CA ILE A 885 -11.04 -54.59 -26.02
C ILE A 885 -11.82 -55.91 -26.00
N ALA A 886 -13.11 -55.82 -25.70
CA ALA A 886 -13.97 -56.99 -25.48
C ALA A 886 -13.37 -57.98 -24.46
N ASP A 887 -13.11 -59.23 -24.85
CA ASP A 887 -12.58 -60.30 -23.99
C ASP A 887 -11.05 -60.48 -24.11
N LYS A 888 -10.38 -59.56 -24.80
CA LYS A 888 -8.95 -59.61 -25.10
C LYS A 888 -8.23 -58.37 -24.60
N PHE A 889 -6.92 -58.51 -24.44
CA PHE A 889 -6.05 -57.37 -24.17
C PHE A 889 -4.77 -57.42 -25.01
N TRP A 890 -4.16 -56.25 -25.16
CA TRP A 890 -2.88 -56.02 -25.81
C TRP A 890 -1.93 -55.33 -24.84
N SER A 891 -0.66 -55.67 -24.93
CA SER A 891 0.44 -55.02 -24.21
C SER A 891 1.21 -54.11 -25.15
N TYR A 892 1.51 -52.91 -24.67
CA TYR A 892 2.28 -51.90 -25.38
C TYR A 892 3.46 -51.47 -24.51
N ASP A 893 4.67 -51.65 -25.02
CA ASP A 893 5.88 -51.20 -24.34
C ASP A 893 6.10 -49.71 -24.63
N GLU A 894 5.95 -48.88 -23.59
CA GLU A 894 6.05 -47.43 -23.70
C GLU A 894 7.49 -46.95 -23.95
N ARG A 895 8.51 -47.79 -23.71
CA ARG A 895 9.92 -47.47 -23.96
C ARG A 895 10.30 -47.74 -25.40
N SER A 896 9.88 -48.88 -25.95
CA SER A 896 10.13 -49.23 -27.36
C SER A 896 9.07 -48.70 -28.32
N GLN A 897 7.96 -48.16 -27.79
CA GLN A 897 6.79 -47.67 -28.52
C GLN A 897 6.20 -48.71 -29.48
N PHE A 898 6.22 -49.98 -29.07
CA PHE A 898 5.79 -51.10 -29.89
C PHE A 898 4.67 -51.90 -29.23
N MET A 899 3.65 -52.24 -30.03
CA MET A 899 2.54 -53.08 -29.62
C MET A 899 2.86 -54.56 -29.83
N ASP A 900 2.57 -55.41 -28.83
CA ASP A 900 2.72 -56.84 -28.99
C ASP A 900 1.77 -57.38 -30.06
N ARG A 901 2.32 -58.20 -30.96
CA ARG A 901 1.60 -58.69 -32.15
C ARG A 901 0.45 -59.65 -31.85
N LYS A 902 0.37 -60.21 -30.64
CA LYS A 902 -0.59 -61.24 -30.27
C LYS A 902 -1.45 -60.77 -29.09
N SER A 903 -2.75 -60.61 -29.34
CA SER A 903 -3.74 -60.39 -28.27
C SER A 903 -3.89 -61.63 -27.40
N LEU A 904 -4.01 -61.45 -26.09
CA LEU A 904 -4.27 -62.53 -25.13
C LEU A 904 -5.69 -62.42 -24.57
N LEU A 905 -6.26 -63.54 -24.11
CA LEU A 905 -7.55 -63.53 -23.43
C LEU A 905 -7.40 -63.02 -22.01
N ILE A 906 -8.30 -62.14 -21.58
CA ILE A 906 -8.26 -61.52 -20.25
C ILE A 906 -8.27 -62.59 -19.15
N ARG A 907 -9.13 -63.60 -19.29
CA ARG A 907 -9.28 -64.69 -18.29
C ARG A 907 -8.00 -65.50 -18.05
N ASP A 908 -7.09 -65.53 -19.03
CA ASP A 908 -5.87 -66.33 -18.95
C ASP A 908 -4.75 -65.58 -18.20
N ALA A 909 -4.74 -64.24 -18.30
CA ALA A 909 -3.76 -63.38 -17.65
C ALA A 909 -4.24 -62.76 -16.32
N PHE A 910 -5.55 -62.56 -16.17
CA PHE A 910 -6.18 -61.93 -15.01
C PHE A 910 -7.23 -62.88 -14.40
N PRO A 911 -6.81 -63.83 -13.53
CA PRO A 911 -7.71 -64.81 -12.93
C PRO A 911 -8.82 -64.13 -12.13
N GLY A 912 -10.08 -64.48 -12.41
CA GLY A 912 -11.26 -63.91 -11.76
C GLY A 912 -12.02 -62.86 -12.58
N ILE A 913 -11.46 -62.41 -13.70
CA ILE A 913 -12.13 -61.46 -14.62
C ILE A 913 -12.65 -62.21 -15.85
N ASN A 914 -13.96 -62.47 -15.87
CA ASN A 914 -14.63 -63.22 -16.92
C ASN A 914 -15.55 -62.31 -17.74
N GLY A 915 -14.96 -61.47 -18.60
CA GLY A 915 -15.75 -60.62 -19.50
C GLY A 915 -15.03 -59.33 -19.89
N LYS A 916 -15.82 -58.44 -20.49
CA LYS A 916 -15.41 -57.09 -20.83
C LYS A 916 -15.12 -56.28 -19.55
N ILE A 917 -14.09 -55.46 -19.59
CA ILE A 917 -13.75 -54.49 -18.55
C ILE A 917 -14.28 -53.11 -19.00
N ASP A 918 -15.06 -52.45 -18.15
CA ASP A 918 -15.61 -51.11 -18.44
C ASP A 918 -14.66 -49.98 -18.03
N ALA A 919 -13.82 -50.19 -17.02
CA ALA A 919 -12.72 -49.30 -16.66
C ALA A 919 -11.67 -50.05 -15.82
N VAL A 920 -10.42 -49.60 -15.90
CA VAL A 920 -9.31 -50.15 -15.10
C VAL A 920 -8.38 -49.00 -14.72
N PHE A 921 -7.91 -49.00 -13.47
CA PHE A 921 -6.92 -48.05 -12.99
C PHE A 921 -6.01 -48.75 -11.98
N GLN A 922 -4.79 -48.26 -11.85
CA GLN A 922 -3.83 -48.72 -10.87
C GLN A 922 -3.66 -47.62 -9.81
N GLN A 923 -3.75 -48.00 -8.54
CA GLN A 923 -3.53 -47.09 -7.43
C GLN A 923 -2.34 -47.61 -6.62
N GLU A 924 -1.32 -46.78 -6.44
CA GLU A 924 -0.22 -47.09 -5.54
C GLU A 924 -0.76 -47.14 -4.10
N SER A 925 -0.53 -48.27 -3.45
CA SER A 925 -0.94 -48.58 -2.07
C SER A 925 0.07 -48.11 -1.04
#